data_AF-A0A4V1VE32-F1
#
_entry.id   AF-A0A4V1VE32-F1
#
_cell.length_a   1.000
_cell.length_b   1.000
_cell.length_c   1.000
_cell.angle_alpha   90.00
_cell.angle_beta   90.00
_cell.angle_gamma   90.00
#
_symmetry.space_group_name_H-M   'P 1'
#
loop_
_entity.id
_entity.type
_entity.pdbx_description
1 polymer ?
#
loop_
_entity_poly.entity_id
_entity_poly.type
_entity_poly.pdbx_seq_one_letter_code
_entity_poly.pdbx_strand_id
1 'polypeptide(L)'
;MNLKRSFSTNILLTVCFVLVSNLSFSNLTLWDWYTYTNTDLGYSLELPNEPNYQDDYDSFIIYSYNDTNSKRVYSFFALDLRDRNQDSKPSEIVDNFTNNIVNNLNGELLDKKEIKYSGGLQYKILVKINEEKLMSAQFTLQNNILYYLSVEDLKDSVDNNNTKRFFNSLKVTSAKPMEVKEWLDFVSEKGAFSITIPEEPTDLSREYPNPLEEDGEPYYLYLYSAPDYKNDDNYLFRYNDQPLGYFMEDPAGGFESMQETLTARAELLSPPKTIFLDGNEGREYELLLDGKFHTICRIYLRGNRAYLLLKQKLNEKEKATTDDTFFNSFKFEPYKTPELTTLQPRGTNFEVLFFDDLKRVIDTVGYESTYLKNSNDYFALNEMSGGTYQFGYSDLKDYFKIASKDEFFETNIDALKSWNDSIIKQKNIKVGNEDGVEFHFQNEGTKVITKHQLWLQNKRLFLMTGYLSDEERDSKLTDSIFNSFKVISKEPEFDVFSSKTDAIFNDLGSKDSIVYHNALGAFDYYEFETTDLPKLYEALNYSYDSQEKTNLIKDKIAEQFSLVSDSKTLDVLKNLYTNESTNDDLKATILTIIPNLENDDALSVYKDLFLNNPPVNTENYTWGVVSPFTDSLNYAIENYKDFSTLIKHEKYRSDVLDVSLNILQDSTGHSSLVSDNMEKLFQYMESDLQKYLEEKDKDEYDYSMNSLIYSYLNFLNKSSYKNEFTDTFTSTLAKEKDNQWFSLQATTARIVNNYPLDNAFIETQMDSLFSRFEIMEAYHKTNQFNKVPKKYIKPEEFAKLALYNYVGEDEGYPDTMTVVGKIKNEGDEYYAISFGYEYEEAEGEEYLAIVGPIKEISQKTPYERYKCYTEWDSVEKDWKTQTKNLIPSLIEYGY
;
A
#
# COMPACT_ATOMS: atom_id res chain seq x y z
N MET A 1 -10.89 2.13 -24.33
CA MET A 1 -11.27 1.23 -25.44
C MET A 1 -12.50 0.44 -24.98
N ASN A 2 -13.67 0.68 -25.58
CA ASN A 2 -14.96 0.13 -25.15
C ASN A 2 -15.16 -1.30 -25.68
N LEU A 3 -15.45 -2.27 -24.81
CA LEU A 3 -16.13 -3.52 -25.18
C LEU A 3 -16.88 -4.12 -23.98
N LYS A 4 -18.19 -3.85 -23.93
CA LYS A 4 -19.19 -4.64 -23.19
C LYS A 4 -19.28 -6.05 -23.80
N ARG A 5 -19.43 -7.08 -22.96
CA ARG A 5 -20.48 -8.12 -23.14
C ARG A 5 -20.60 -9.06 -21.93
N SER A 6 -21.85 -9.17 -21.47
CA SER A 6 -22.34 -10.21 -20.58
C SER A 6 -22.20 -11.61 -21.19
N PHE A 7 -21.99 -12.62 -20.35
CA PHE A 7 -22.44 -13.98 -20.65
C PHE A 7 -23.12 -14.61 -19.44
N SER A 8 -24.44 -14.66 -19.53
CA SER A 8 -25.31 -15.63 -18.88
C SER A 8 -25.10 -16.99 -19.54
N THR A 9 -25.17 -18.08 -18.77
CA THR A 9 -25.39 -19.40 -19.34
C THR A 9 -26.36 -20.18 -18.45
N ASN A 10 -27.64 -20.03 -18.80
CA ASN A 10 -28.68 -21.00 -18.51
C ASN A 10 -28.29 -22.35 -19.14
N ILE A 11 -28.29 -23.44 -18.37
CA ILE A 11 -28.35 -24.79 -18.96
C ILE A 11 -29.82 -25.14 -19.17
N LEU A 12 -30.25 -24.97 -20.42
CA LEU A 12 -31.54 -25.37 -20.96
C LEU A 12 -31.46 -26.87 -21.31
N LEU A 13 -32.11 -27.75 -20.55
CA LEU A 13 -32.23 -29.17 -20.94
C LEU A 13 -33.49 -29.34 -21.80
N THR A 14 -33.30 -29.28 -23.12
CA THR A 14 -34.32 -29.60 -24.12
C THR A 14 -34.33 -31.09 -24.39
N VAL A 15 -35.42 -31.79 -24.05
CA VAL A 15 -35.67 -33.16 -24.47
C VAL A 15 -36.10 -33.16 -25.95
N CYS A 16 -35.28 -33.74 -26.82
CA CYS A 16 -35.61 -33.95 -28.24
C CYS A 16 -36.66 -35.07 -28.40
N PHE A 17 -37.79 -34.75 -29.04
CA PHE A 17 -38.76 -35.71 -29.57
C PHE A 17 -38.29 -36.28 -30.91
N VAL A 18 -38.28 -37.60 -31.07
CA VAL A 18 -38.28 -38.25 -32.39
C VAL A 18 -39.68 -38.81 -32.66
N LEU A 19 -40.29 -38.31 -33.73
CA LEU A 19 -41.52 -38.81 -34.35
C LEU A 19 -41.19 -40.08 -35.18
N VAL A 20 -41.88 -41.19 -34.90
CA VAL A 20 -42.20 -42.20 -35.91
C VAL A 20 -43.67 -42.61 -35.78
N SER A 21 -44.31 -42.68 -36.94
CA SER A 21 -45.73 -42.82 -37.22
C SER A 21 -46.33 -44.23 -36.98
N ASN A 22 -47.61 -44.22 -36.57
CA ASN A 22 -48.68 -45.20 -36.79
C ASN A 22 -48.35 -46.70 -36.68
N LEU A 23 -48.90 -47.36 -35.65
CA LEU A 23 -49.59 -48.65 -35.75
C LEU A 23 -50.61 -48.82 -34.60
N SER A 24 -51.72 -49.49 -34.90
CA SER A 24 -52.93 -49.67 -34.09
C SER A 24 -52.79 -50.69 -32.95
N PHE A 25 -53.58 -50.47 -31.89
CA PHE A 25 -53.90 -51.30 -30.72
C PHE A 25 -53.58 -52.81 -30.79
N SER A 26 -52.91 -53.34 -29.77
CA SER A 26 -53.51 -54.27 -28.78
C SER A 26 -52.47 -54.87 -27.83
N ASN A 27 -52.88 -54.98 -26.56
CA ASN A 27 -52.46 -55.90 -25.51
C ASN A 27 -51.90 -55.22 -24.27
N LEU A 28 -52.58 -55.49 -23.14
CA LEU A 28 -51.96 -55.59 -21.83
C LEU A 28 -50.74 -56.51 -21.95
N THR A 29 -49.55 -55.93 -22.13
CA THR A 29 -48.34 -56.62 -21.75
C THR A 29 -48.34 -56.67 -20.23
N LEU A 30 -48.55 -57.87 -19.70
CA LEU A 30 -48.10 -58.22 -18.35
C LEU A 30 -46.61 -57.91 -18.33
N TRP A 31 -46.25 -56.73 -17.83
CA TRP A 31 -44.86 -56.44 -17.50
C TRP A 31 -44.47 -57.44 -16.41
N ASP A 32 -43.40 -58.19 -16.63
CA ASP A 32 -42.67 -58.79 -15.52
C ASP A 32 -41.93 -57.63 -14.86
N TRP A 33 -42.54 -57.02 -13.85
CA TRP A 33 -42.01 -55.83 -13.19
C TRP A 33 -40.63 -56.16 -12.60
N TYR A 34 -39.65 -55.34 -12.97
CA TYR A 34 -38.28 -55.41 -12.47
C TYR A 34 -38.25 -54.96 -11.01
N THR A 35 -37.60 -55.72 -10.13
CA THR A 35 -37.39 -55.31 -8.73
C THR A 35 -36.01 -54.69 -8.56
N TYR A 36 -35.96 -53.38 -8.30
CA TYR A 36 -34.75 -52.70 -7.88
C TYR A 36 -34.55 -52.92 -6.37
N THR A 37 -33.33 -53.27 -5.96
CA THR A 37 -32.99 -53.45 -4.54
C THR A 37 -31.69 -52.72 -4.23
N ASN A 38 -31.70 -51.88 -3.19
CA ASN A 38 -30.53 -51.23 -2.63
C ASN A 38 -30.37 -51.70 -1.18
N THR A 39 -29.33 -52.50 -0.95
CA THR A 39 -29.05 -53.11 0.36
C THR A 39 -28.40 -52.15 1.34
N ASP A 40 -27.73 -51.09 0.87
CA ASP A 40 -27.02 -50.13 1.72
C ASP A 40 -28.01 -49.20 2.43
N LEU A 41 -28.94 -48.62 1.68
CA LEU A 41 -30.03 -47.77 2.17
C LEU A 41 -31.30 -48.58 2.51
N GLY A 42 -31.23 -49.91 2.35
CA GLY A 42 -32.24 -50.86 2.82
C GLY A 42 -33.61 -50.68 2.19
N TYR A 43 -33.73 -50.57 0.86
CA TYR A 43 -35.04 -50.52 0.21
C TYR A 43 -35.12 -51.35 -1.07
N SER A 44 -36.33 -51.72 -1.44
CA SER A 44 -36.64 -52.29 -2.75
C SER A 44 -37.93 -51.69 -3.32
N LEU A 45 -38.03 -51.61 -4.63
CA LEU A 45 -39.25 -51.18 -5.34
C LEU A 45 -39.36 -51.90 -6.68
N GLU A 46 -40.56 -51.92 -7.24
CA GLU A 46 -40.86 -52.53 -8.53
C GLU A 46 -40.99 -51.44 -9.60
N LEU A 47 -40.37 -51.64 -10.75
CA LEU A 47 -40.48 -50.81 -11.94
C LEU A 47 -40.97 -51.64 -13.14
N PRO A 48 -41.44 -50.98 -14.19
CA PRO A 48 -41.72 -51.62 -15.48
C PRO A 48 -40.61 -52.50 -16.04
N ASN A 49 -39.37 -52.01 -15.93
CA ASN A 49 -38.14 -52.60 -16.41
C ASN A 49 -36.97 -51.96 -15.63
N GLU A 50 -35.75 -52.44 -15.86
CA GLU A 50 -34.54 -51.86 -15.27
C GLU A 50 -34.41 -50.37 -15.64
N PRO A 51 -33.98 -49.48 -14.70
CA PRO A 51 -33.70 -48.08 -15.01
C PRO A 51 -32.82 -47.95 -16.25
N ASN A 52 -33.21 -47.09 -17.18
CA ASN A 52 -32.47 -46.84 -18.42
C ASN A 52 -31.81 -45.46 -18.45
N TYR A 53 -31.86 -44.75 -17.33
CA TYR A 53 -31.22 -43.47 -17.10
C TYR A 53 -30.82 -43.34 -15.62
N GLN A 54 -29.64 -42.79 -15.37
CA GLN A 54 -29.15 -42.47 -14.03
C GLN A 54 -28.49 -41.09 -14.05
N ASP A 55 -28.60 -40.37 -12.95
CA ASP A 55 -27.99 -39.06 -12.74
C ASP A 55 -27.34 -39.03 -11.35
N ASP A 56 -26.04 -38.78 -11.30
CA ASP A 56 -25.21 -38.90 -10.09
C ASP A 56 -25.04 -37.53 -9.42
N TYR A 57 -25.41 -37.44 -8.15
CA TYR A 57 -25.20 -36.26 -7.28
C TYR A 57 -24.30 -36.65 -6.10
N ASP A 58 -23.61 -35.66 -5.50
CA ASP A 58 -22.66 -35.89 -4.39
C ASP A 58 -23.24 -36.69 -3.21
N SER A 59 -24.55 -36.59 -2.97
CA SER A 59 -25.22 -37.25 -1.83
C SER A 59 -26.20 -38.37 -2.21
N PHE A 60 -26.56 -38.56 -3.49
CA PHE A 60 -27.51 -39.58 -3.94
C PHE A 60 -27.50 -39.76 -5.45
N ILE A 61 -28.08 -40.86 -5.94
CA ILE A 61 -28.24 -41.13 -7.37
C ILE A 61 -29.73 -41.15 -7.70
N ILE A 62 -30.13 -40.44 -8.76
CA ILE A 62 -31.48 -40.51 -9.31
C ILE A 62 -31.52 -41.58 -10.38
N TYR A 63 -32.36 -42.59 -10.17
CA TYR A 63 -32.64 -43.61 -11.17
C TYR A 63 -33.95 -43.31 -11.88
N SER A 64 -33.97 -43.44 -13.20
CA SER A 64 -35.19 -43.29 -13.99
C SER A 64 -35.37 -44.40 -15.01
N TYR A 65 -36.63 -44.79 -15.21
CA TYR A 65 -37.07 -45.58 -16.35
C TYR A 65 -37.98 -44.74 -17.23
N ASN A 66 -37.45 -44.39 -18.41
CA ASN A 66 -38.17 -43.70 -19.46
C ASN A 66 -38.79 -44.74 -20.39
N ASP A 67 -40.11 -44.88 -20.39
CA ASP A 67 -40.78 -45.81 -21.30
C ASP A 67 -40.66 -45.30 -22.74
N THR A 68 -40.11 -46.10 -23.65
CA THR A 68 -39.95 -45.69 -25.05
C THR A 68 -41.28 -45.68 -25.82
N ASN A 69 -42.31 -46.36 -25.30
CA ASN A 69 -43.62 -46.51 -25.96
C ASN A 69 -44.71 -45.63 -25.34
N SER A 70 -44.53 -45.15 -24.12
CA SER A 70 -45.43 -44.21 -23.45
C SER A 70 -44.64 -42.97 -23.02
N LYS A 71 -45.20 -41.76 -23.05
CA LYS A 71 -44.49 -40.53 -22.63
C LYS A 71 -44.26 -40.46 -21.11
N ARG A 72 -44.17 -41.62 -20.44
CA ARG A 72 -44.15 -41.80 -19.00
C ARG A 72 -42.74 -42.03 -18.50
N VAL A 73 -42.41 -41.35 -17.41
CA VAL A 73 -41.14 -41.47 -16.71
C VAL A 73 -41.40 -41.89 -15.27
N TYR A 74 -40.72 -42.95 -14.82
CA TYR A 74 -40.66 -43.34 -13.41
C TYR A 74 -39.29 -42.96 -12.88
N SER A 75 -39.22 -42.19 -11.79
CA SER A 75 -37.96 -41.78 -11.17
C SER A 75 -37.96 -42.09 -9.68
N PHE A 76 -36.80 -42.38 -9.12
CA PHE A 76 -36.65 -42.57 -7.68
C PHE A 76 -35.22 -42.32 -7.21
N PHE A 77 -35.08 -41.96 -5.94
CA PHE A 77 -33.81 -41.91 -5.23
C PHE A 77 -34.04 -42.16 -3.73
N ALA A 78 -32.96 -42.40 -3.01
CA ALA A 78 -32.95 -42.41 -1.56
C ALA A 78 -31.83 -41.50 -1.06
N LEU A 79 -32.09 -40.74 0.00
CA LEU A 79 -31.14 -39.84 0.63
C LEU A 79 -30.97 -40.25 2.09
N ASP A 80 -29.72 -40.55 2.47
CA ASP A 80 -29.37 -40.88 3.84
C ASP A 80 -29.24 -39.60 4.67
N LEU A 81 -30.03 -39.48 5.74
CA LEU A 81 -30.03 -38.34 6.65
C LEU A 81 -29.64 -38.77 8.07
N ARG A 82 -29.06 -39.96 8.23
CA ARG A 82 -28.75 -40.54 9.55
C ARG A 82 -27.57 -39.87 10.24
N ASP A 83 -26.68 -39.21 9.50
CA ASP A 83 -25.55 -38.41 9.99
C ASP A 83 -25.91 -36.96 10.32
N ARG A 84 -27.11 -36.51 9.98
CA ARG A 84 -27.55 -35.13 10.19
C ARG A 84 -28.28 -34.94 11.52
N ASN A 85 -28.18 -33.74 12.09
CA ASN A 85 -28.92 -33.37 13.29
C ASN A 85 -30.45 -33.47 13.07
N GLN A 86 -31.16 -33.96 14.09
CA GLN A 86 -32.56 -34.41 14.02
C GLN A 86 -33.58 -33.30 14.33
N ASP A 87 -33.14 -32.04 14.42
CA ASP A 87 -33.98 -30.92 14.85
C ASP A 87 -35.06 -30.52 13.84
N SER A 88 -34.89 -30.88 12.56
CA SER A 88 -35.87 -30.58 11.50
C SER A 88 -37.08 -31.51 11.56
N LYS A 89 -38.29 -30.95 11.51
CA LYS A 89 -39.49 -31.79 11.44
C LYS A 89 -39.59 -32.46 10.07
N PRO A 90 -40.02 -33.73 9.99
CA PRO A 90 -40.23 -34.43 8.71
C PRO A 90 -41.05 -33.65 7.67
N SER A 91 -42.02 -32.85 8.11
CA SER A 91 -42.82 -31.97 7.24
C SER A 91 -41.98 -30.89 6.56
N GLU A 92 -41.05 -30.27 7.29
CA GLU A 92 -40.18 -29.18 6.81
C GLU A 92 -39.19 -29.71 5.77
N ILE A 93 -38.63 -30.90 6.00
CA ILE A 93 -37.77 -31.59 5.02
C ILE A 93 -38.54 -31.78 3.71
N VAL A 94 -39.76 -32.32 3.78
CA VAL A 94 -40.59 -32.56 2.60
C VAL A 94 -41.07 -31.26 1.94
N ASP A 95 -41.35 -30.21 2.70
CA ASP A 95 -41.68 -28.89 2.16
C ASP A 95 -40.52 -28.32 1.33
N ASN A 96 -39.29 -28.38 1.85
CA ASN A 96 -38.11 -27.92 1.13
C ASN A 96 -37.90 -28.69 -0.19
N PHE A 97 -37.98 -30.02 -0.16
CA PHE A 97 -37.90 -30.83 -1.38
C PHE A 97 -39.04 -30.52 -2.35
N THR A 98 -40.27 -30.35 -1.86
CA THR A 98 -41.42 -30.02 -2.70
C THR A 98 -41.23 -28.68 -3.40
N ASN A 99 -40.79 -27.65 -2.67
CA ASN A 99 -40.53 -26.32 -3.22
C ASN A 99 -39.42 -26.35 -4.27
N ASN A 100 -38.32 -27.05 -4.00
CA ASN A 100 -37.23 -27.22 -4.97
C ASN A 100 -37.70 -27.90 -6.25
N ILE A 101 -38.51 -28.95 -6.15
CA ILE A 101 -39.06 -29.64 -7.32
C ILE A 101 -40.00 -28.71 -8.11
N VAL A 102 -40.91 -28.01 -7.44
CA VAL A 102 -41.85 -27.09 -8.11
C VAL A 102 -41.09 -25.98 -8.84
N ASN A 103 -40.07 -25.39 -8.20
CA ASN A 103 -39.24 -24.34 -8.79
C ASN A 103 -38.43 -24.87 -9.98
N ASN A 104 -37.76 -26.01 -9.84
CA ASN A 104 -36.93 -26.59 -10.90
C ASN A 104 -37.74 -27.01 -12.13
N LEU A 105 -38.97 -27.47 -11.92
CA LEU A 105 -39.89 -27.84 -13.01
C LEU A 105 -40.61 -26.62 -13.61
N ASN A 106 -40.46 -25.42 -13.04
CA ASN A 106 -41.34 -24.26 -13.29
C ASN A 106 -42.83 -24.65 -13.21
N GLY A 107 -43.16 -25.52 -12.26
CA GLY A 107 -44.47 -26.15 -12.13
C GLY A 107 -45.38 -25.45 -11.12
N GLU A 108 -46.57 -26.03 -10.93
CA GLU A 108 -47.55 -25.60 -9.93
C GLU A 108 -47.92 -26.79 -9.03
N LEU A 109 -47.81 -26.63 -7.72
CA LEU A 109 -48.26 -27.66 -6.76
C LEU A 109 -49.79 -27.70 -6.73
N LEU A 110 -50.38 -28.81 -7.17
CA LEU A 110 -51.83 -29.00 -7.21
C LEU A 110 -52.40 -29.65 -5.95
N ASP A 111 -51.66 -30.59 -5.34
CA ASP A 111 -52.11 -31.33 -4.17
C ASP A 111 -50.90 -31.77 -3.32
N LYS A 112 -51.06 -31.77 -1.99
CA LYS A 112 -50.12 -32.33 -1.02
C LYS A 112 -50.90 -32.99 0.10
N LYS A 113 -50.66 -34.29 0.31
CA LYS A 113 -51.34 -35.10 1.33
C LYS A 113 -50.34 -35.83 2.20
N GLU A 114 -50.47 -35.66 3.51
CA GLU A 114 -49.79 -36.50 4.49
C GLU A 114 -50.57 -37.81 4.69
N ILE A 115 -49.86 -38.93 4.67
CA ILE A 115 -50.40 -40.27 4.81
C ILE A 115 -49.67 -40.94 5.97
N LYS A 116 -50.43 -41.32 7.00
CA LYS A 116 -49.91 -42.13 8.11
C LYS A 116 -49.66 -43.56 7.63
N TYR A 117 -48.41 -44.01 7.71
CA TYR A 117 -47.99 -45.34 7.33
C TYR A 117 -47.34 -46.05 8.53
N SER A 118 -47.47 -47.37 8.63
CA SER A 118 -47.03 -48.13 9.82
C SER A 118 -45.52 -48.11 10.05
N GLY A 119 -44.73 -47.79 9.03
CA GLY A 119 -43.26 -47.72 9.09
C GLY A 119 -42.66 -46.31 9.19
N GLY A 120 -43.46 -45.24 9.09
CA GLY A 120 -42.94 -43.86 9.05
C GLY A 120 -43.94 -42.83 8.53
N LEU A 121 -43.45 -41.67 8.14
CA LEU A 121 -44.27 -40.60 7.53
C LEU A 121 -44.17 -40.67 6.01
N GLN A 122 -45.33 -40.57 5.35
CA GLN A 122 -45.40 -40.53 3.90
C GLN A 122 -46.15 -39.29 3.43
N TYR A 123 -45.64 -38.65 2.38
CA TYR A 123 -46.31 -37.54 1.71
C TYR A 123 -46.51 -37.89 0.25
N LYS A 124 -47.69 -37.57 -0.29
CA LYS A 124 -47.95 -37.59 -1.73
C LYS A 124 -48.18 -36.18 -2.23
N ILE A 125 -47.53 -35.84 -3.31
CA ILE A 125 -47.72 -34.57 -4.00
C ILE A 125 -48.16 -34.80 -5.44
N LEU A 126 -48.86 -33.82 -6.00
CA LEU A 126 -49.19 -33.74 -7.41
C LEU A 126 -48.78 -32.36 -7.92
N VAL A 127 -47.91 -32.35 -8.93
CA VAL A 127 -47.36 -31.13 -9.52
C VAL A 127 -47.78 -31.05 -10.98
N LYS A 128 -48.30 -29.90 -11.41
CA LYS A 128 -48.52 -29.57 -12.81
C LYS A 128 -47.22 -29.08 -13.42
N ILE A 129 -46.71 -29.80 -14.42
CA ILE A 129 -45.51 -29.38 -15.15
C ILE A 129 -45.92 -28.41 -16.27
N ASN A 130 -46.98 -28.75 -17.02
CA ASN A 130 -47.57 -27.89 -18.05
C ASN A 130 -49.05 -28.29 -18.27
N GLU A 131 -49.70 -27.76 -19.32
CA GLU A 131 -51.12 -28.05 -19.61
C GLU A 131 -51.42 -29.52 -19.92
N GLU A 132 -50.43 -30.28 -20.42
CA GLU A 132 -50.61 -31.67 -20.85
C GLU A 132 -50.06 -32.69 -19.84
N LYS A 133 -49.11 -32.32 -18.98
CA LYS A 133 -48.35 -33.23 -18.11
C LYS A 133 -48.47 -32.92 -16.63
N LEU A 134 -48.59 -33.99 -15.84
CA LEU A 134 -48.53 -33.98 -14.38
C LEU A 134 -47.43 -34.89 -13.87
N MET A 135 -46.87 -34.55 -12.71
CA MET A 135 -46.01 -35.42 -11.93
C MET A 135 -46.70 -35.75 -10.61
N SER A 136 -46.89 -37.04 -10.34
CA SER A 136 -47.23 -37.53 -9.01
C SER A 136 -45.95 -37.97 -8.32
N ALA A 137 -45.75 -37.59 -7.06
CA ALA A 137 -44.58 -38.04 -6.30
C ALA A 137 -44.96 -38.47 -4.88
N GLN A 138 -44.14 -39.35 -4.32
CA GLN A 138 -44.26 -39.92 -2.99
C GLN A 138 -42.93 -39.79 -2.26
N PHE A 139 -42.95 -39.10 -1.11
CA PHE A 139 -41.86 -39.08 -0.15
C PHE A 139 -42.19 -40.04 0.98
N THR A 140 -41.25 -40.91 1.35
CA THR A 140 -41.37 -41.77 2.53
C THR A 140 -40.14 -41.54 3.40
N LEU A 141 -40.34 -41.08 4.64
CA LEU A 141 -39.27 -40.89 5.62
C LEU A 141 -39.37 -41.99 6.68
N GLN A 142 -38.32 -42.81 6.76
CA GLN A 142 -38.23 -43.91 7.72
C GLN A 142 -36.76 -44.09 8.12
N ASN A 143 -36.49 -44.26 9.42
CA ASN A 143 -35.13 -44.40 9.97
C ASN A 143 -34.14 -43.30 9.54
N ASN A 144 -34.61 -42.05 9.41
CA ASN A 144 -33.86 -40.92 8.86
C ASN A 144 -33.26 -41.19 7.46
N ILE A 145 -33.96 -41.95 6.63
CA ILE A 145 -33.68 -42.06 5.20
C ILE A 145 -34.93 -41.58 4.46
N LEU A 146 -34.72 -40.65 3.53
CA LEU A 146 -35.78 -40.13 2.67
C LEU A 146 -35.81 -40.93 1.37
N TYR A 147 -36.90 -41.64 1.11
CA TYR A 147 -37.14 -42.34 -0.15
C TYR A 147 -38.10 -41.50 -1.00
N TYR A 148 -37.67 -41.13 -2.21
CA TYR A 148 -38.45 -40.38 -3.18
C TYR A 148 -38.77 -41.25 -4.38
N LEU A 149 -40.05 -41.29 -4.76
CA LEU A 149 -40.53 -41.92 -5.98
C LEU A 149 -41.41 -40.92 -6.73
N SER A 150 -41.30 -40.84 -8.06
CA SER A 150 -42.19 -40.02 -8.89
C SER A 150 -42.56 -40.68 -10.21
N VAL A 151 -43.74 -40.31 -10.72
CA VAL A 151 -44.21 -40.66 -12.06
C VAL A 151 -44.63 -39.38 -12.77
N GLU A 152 -43.97 -39.07 -13.88
CA GLU A 152 -44.40 -38.05 -14.83
C GLU A 152 -45.18 -38.72 -15.97
N ASP A 153 -46.36 -38.19 -16.30
CA ASP A 153 -47.15 -38.63 -17.45
C ASP A 153 -48.14 -37.55 -17.91
N LEU A 154 -48.90 -37.83 -18.95
CA LEU A 154 -50.05 -37.04 -19.36
C LEU A 154 -51.08 -36.95 -18.22
N LYS A 155 -51.72 -35.78 -18.11
CA LYS A 155 -52.68 -35.42 -17.05
C LYS A 155 -53.75 -36.48 -16.79
N ASP A 156 -54.29 -37.08 -17.84
CA ASP A 156 -55.37 -38.08 -17.74
C ASP A 156 -54.87 -39.51 -17.44
N SER A 157 -53.55 -39.73 -17.48
CA SER A 157 -52.91 -41.04 -17.33
C SER A 157 -52.06 -41.17 -16.07
N VAL A 158 -51.66 -40.05 -15.45
CA VAL A 158 -50.71 -40.03 -14.32
C VAL A 158 -51.16 -40.89 -13.13
N ASP A 159 -52.46 -40.94 -12.83
CA ASP A 159 -53.03 -41.77 -11.76
C ASP A 159 -53.69 -43.05 -12.32
N ASN A 160 -52.89 -44.06 -12.67
CA ASN A 160 -53.39 -45.37 -13.11
C ASN A 160 -52.89 -46.52 -12.22
N ASN A 161 -53.30 -47.76 -12.56
CA ASN A 161 -52.93 -48.94 -11.79
C ASN A 161 -51.41 -49.20 -11.74
N ASN A 162 -50.67 -48.82 -12.78
CA ASN A 162 -49.22 -48.97 -12.81
C ASN A 162 -48.54 -47.94 -11.88
N THR A 163 -49.02 -46.70 -11.86
CA THR A 163 -48.55 -45.68 -10.90
C THR A 163 -48.81 -46.11 -9.46
N LYS A 164 -50.00 -46.65 -9.18
CA LYS A 164 -50.35 -47.21 -7.86
C LYS A 164 -49.46 -48.38 -7.49
N ARG A 165 -49.17 -49.28 -8.44
CA ARG A 165 -48.25 -50.40 -8.22
C ARG A 165 -46.84 -49.93 -7.89
N PHE A 166 -46.27 -49.01 -8.67
CA PHE A 166 -44.96 -48.41 -8.43
C PHE A 166 -44.85 -47.83 -7.01
N PHE A 167 -45.77 -46.94 -6.62
CA PHE A 167 -45.74 -46.33 -5.30
C PHE A 167 -45.96 -47.31 -4.15
N ASN A 168 -46.83 -48.31 -4.33
CA ASN A 168 -47.12 -49.33 -3.31
C ASN A 168 -46.05 -50.43 -3.24
N SER A 169 -45.15 -50.50 -4.22
CA SER A 169 -44.09 -51.51 -4.27
C SER A 169 -42.90 -51.21 -3.36
N LEU A 170 -42.76 -49.97 -2.89
CA LEU A 170 -41.69 -49.58 -1.98
C LEU A 170 -41.76 -50.40 -0.69
N LYS A 171 -40.73 -51.21 -0.47
CA LYS A 171 -40.50 -51.95 0.78
C LYS A 171 -39.22 -51.43 1.40
N VAL A 172 -39.36 -50.82 2.57
CA VAL A 172 -38.23 -50.39 3.40
C VAL A 172 -37.85 -51.56 4.32
N THR A 173 -36.56 -51.85 4.35
CA THR A 173 -35.91 -52.90 5.15
C THR A 173 -34.82 -52.25 6.02
N SER A 174 -34.04 -53.05 6.74
CA SER A 174 -32.93 -52.53 7.54
C SER A 174 -31.78 -52.07 6.64
N ALA A 175 -31.47 -50.77 6.67
CA ALA A 175 -30.27 -50.21 6.07
C ALA A 175 -29.01 -50.73 6.80
N LYS A 176 -27.88 -50.74 6.10
CA LYS A 176 -26.57 -51.08 6.70
C LYS A 176 -26.27 -50.09 7.85
N PRO A 177 -25.82 -50.53 9.03
CA PRO A 177 -25.41 -49.62 10.10
C PRO A 177 -24.37 -48.61 9.61
N MET A 178 -24.47 -47.37 10.08
CA MET A 178 -23.44 -46.37 9.82
C MET A 178 -22.13 -46.76 10.50
N GLU A 179 -21.02 -46.65 9.78
CA GLU A 179 -19.70 -46.72 10.39
C GLU A 179 -19.43 -45.43 11.16
N VAL A 180 -18.92 -45.55 12.39
CA VAL A 180 -18.47 -44.40 13.17
C VAL A 180 -17.14 -43.94 12.57
N LYS A 181 -17.12 -42.76 11.94
CA LYS A 181 -15.86 -42.15 11.49
C LYS A 181 -15.08 -41.68 12.72
N GLU A 182 -13.86 -42.18 12.89
CA GLU A 182 -12.92 -41.63 13.86
C GLU A 182 -12.31 -40.33 13.31
N TRP A 183 -11.94 -39.42 14.20
CA TRP A 183 -11.18 -38.22 13.80
C TRP A 183 -9.83 -38.65 13.19
N LEU A 184 -9.42 -37.96 12.14
CA LEU A 184 -8.25 -38.27 11.32
C LEU A 184 -7.17 -37.21 11.53
N ASP A 185 -5.91 -37.64 11.58
CA ASP A 185 -4.77 -36.72 11.57
C ASP A 185 -4.45 -36.32 10.12
N PHE A 186 -4.60 -35.03 9.83
CA PHE A 186 -4.22 -34.42 8.57
C PHE A 186 -2.85 -33.76 8.70
N VAL A 187 -1.98 -33.95 7.71
CA VAL A 187 -0.66 -33.33 7.64
C VAL A 187 -0.50 -32.66 6.28
N SER A 188 -0.25 -31.34 6.29
CA SER A 188 0.16 -30.61 5.10
C SER A 188 1.67 -30.49 5.08
N GLU A 189 2.33 -31.25 4.21
CA GLU A 189 3.78 -31.20 4.09
C GLU A 189 4.29 -29.87 3.53
N LYS A 190 3.60 -29.32 2.52
CA LYS A 190 3.93 -27.99 1.95
C LYS A 190 3.55 -26.87 2.91
N GLY A 191 2.39 -26.97 3.55
CA GLY A 191 1.92 -26.01 4.54
C GLY A 191 2.69 -26.06 5.86
N ALA A 192 3.45 -27.12 6.13
CA ALA A 192 4.21 -27.33 7.37
C ALA A 192 3.34 -27.24 8.64
N PHE A 193 2.19 -27.91 8.62
CA PHE A 193 1.31 -28.05 9.78
C PHE A 193 0.65 -29.43 9.81
N SER A 194 0.13 -29.80 10.98
CA SER A 194 -0.81 -30.90 11.13
C SER A 194 -1.96 -30.54 12.05
N ILE A 195 -3.08 -31.23 11.87
CA ILE A 195 -4.33 -30.97 12.58
C ILE A 195 -5.20 -32.23 12.57
N THR A 196 -5.97 -32.45 13.62
CA THR A 196 -6.94 -33.55 13.69
C THR A 196 -8.33 -33.04 13.27
N ILE A 197 -8.99 -33.74 12.34
CA ILE A 197 -10.26 -33.34 11.70
C ILE A 197 -11.30 -34.48 11.72
N PRO A 198 -12.61 -34.18 11.67
CA PRO A 198 -13.67 -35.18 11.84
C PRO A 198 -13.82 -36.13 10.62
N GLU A 199 -13.40 -35.69 9.44
CA GLU A 199 -13.40 -36.49 8.22
C GLU A 199 -12.37 -35.97 7.21
N GLU A 200 -12.22 -36.69 6.09
CA GLU A 200 -11.32 -36.30 5.03
C GLU A 200 -11.76 -34.96 4.41
N PRO A 201 -10.86 -33.97 4.30
CA PRO A 201 -11.26 -32.62 3.96
C PRO A 201 -11.55 -32.50 2.45
N THR A 202 -12.50 -31.65 2.12
CA THR A 202 -12.71 -31.17 0.75
C THR A 202 -11.72 -30.05 0.46
N ASP A 203 -11.00 -30.17 -0.66
CA ASP A 203 -10.12 -29.11 -1.17
C ASP A 203 -10.93 -28.04 -1.90
N LEU A 204 -10.88 -26.81 -1.39
CA LEU A 204 -11.54 -25.61 -1.89
C LEU A 204 -10.50 -24.55 -2.30
N SER A 205 -9.26 -24.97 -2.58
CA SER A 205 -8.16 -24.08 -2.92
C SER A 205 -8.45 -23.25 -4.16
N ARG A 206 -7.99 -22.00 -4.16
CA ARG A 206 -8.28 -21.03 -5.22
C ARG A 206 -7.26 -19.91 -5.26
N GLU A 207 -7.13 -19.32 -6.44
CA GLU A 207 -6.39 -18.08 -6.65
C GLU A 207 -7.25 -16.87 -6.31
N TYR A 208 -6.61 -15.84 -5.77
CA TYR A 208 -7.20 -14.53 -5.55
C TYR A 208 -6.31 -13.48 -6.23
N PRO A 209 -6.87 -12.56 -7.04
CA PRO A 209 -6.08 -11.52 -7.71
C PRO A 209 -5.25 -10.71 -6.73
N ASN A 210 -4.07 -10.28 -7.15
CA ASN A 210 -3.26 -9.38 -6.35
C ASN A 210 -3.94 -8.00 -6.26
N PRO A 211 -4.28 -7.50 -5.07
CA PRO A 211 -4.96 -6.21 -4.93
C PRO A 211 -4.03 -5.02 -5.18
N LEU A 212 -2.71 -5.21 -5.11
CA LEU A 212 -1.71 -4.15 -5.27
C LEU A 212 -1.23 -3.99 -6.72
N GLU A 213 -1.29 -5.06 -7.51
CA GLU A 213 -0.80 -5.09 -8.89
C GLU A 213 -1.73 -5.97 -9.75
N GLU A 214 -2.53 -5.36 -10.63
CA GLU A 214 -3.54 -6.09 -11.44
C GLU A 214 -2.93 -7.22 -12.28
N ASP A 215 -1.70 -7.02 -12.79
CA ASP A 215 -0.92 -8.00 -13.55
C ASP A 215 0.08 -8.80 -12.68
N GLY A 216 0.05 -8.61 -11.36
CA GLY A 216 0.93 -9.26 -10.39
C GLY A 216 0.57 -10.73 -10.14
N GLU A 217 1.46 -11.44 -9.45
CA GLU A 217 1.17 -12.84 -9.10
C GLU A 217 0.01 -12.94 -8.10
N PRO A 218 -0.97 -13.83 -8.33
CA PRO A 218 -2.12 -13.97 -7.46
C PRO A 218 -1.74 -14.61 -6.12
N TYR A 219 -2.56 -14.37 -5.11
CA TYR A 219 -2.52 -15.11 -3.87
C TYR A 219 -3.10 -16.51 -4.09
N TYR A 220 -2.30 -17.54 -3.84
CA TYR A 220 -2.80 -18.92 -3.85
C TYR A 220 -3.28 -19.31 -2.44
N LEU A 221 -4.58 -19.48 -2.28
CA LEU A 221 -5.19 -19.87 -1.01
C LEU A 221 -5.39 -21.38 -0.97
N TYR A 222 -4.58 -22.09 -0.19
CA TYR A 222 -4.75 -23.54 0.05
C TYR A 222 -5.82 -23.74 1.13
N LEU A 223 -7.06 -24.01 0.72
CA LEU A 223 -8.24 -23.95 1.56
C LEU A 223 -8.93 -25.30 1.66
N TYR A 224 -9.23 -25.75 2.87
CA TYR A 224 -9.81 -27.05 3.15
C TYR A 224 -11.05 -26.92 4.03
N SER A 225 -12.05 -27.79 3.82
CA SER A 225 -13.27 -27.87 4.64
C SER A 225 -13.52 -29.30 5.08
N ALA A 226 -13.78 -29.51 6.37
CA ALA A 226 -14.13 -30.81 6.94
C ALA A 226 -15.37 -30.64 7.84
N PRO A 227 -16.60 -30.88 7.35
CA PRO A 227 -17.79 -30.75 8.17
C PRO A 227 -17.94 -31.90 9.17
N ASP A 228 -18.66 -31.65 10.26
CA ASP A 228 -19.12 -32.66 11.23
C ASP A 228 -20.63 -32.50 11.39
N TYR A 229 -21.37 -33.14 10.49
CA TYR A 229 -22.84 -33.10 10.46
C TYR A 229 -23.51 -33.68 11.71
N LYS A 230 -22.80 -34.51 12.48
CA LYS A 230 -23.32 -35.08 13.72
C LYS A 230 -23.39 -34.02 14.83
N ASN A 231 -22.40 -33.13 14.87
CA ASN A 231 -22.27 -32.08 15.89
C ASN A 231 -22.66 -30.68 15.38
N ASP A 232 -23.20 -30.60 14.16
CA ASP A 232 -23.49 -29.34 13.46
C ASP A 232 -22.29 -28.38 13.46
N ASP A 233 -21.10 -28.92 13.25
CA ASP A 233 -19.87 -28.12 13.16
C ASP A 233 -19.38 -28.12 11.70
N ASN A 234 -18.80 -27.00 11.28
CA ASN A 234 -18.02 -26.91 10.05
C ASN A 234 -16.62 -26.40 10.40
N TYR A 235 -15.61 -27.17 9.99
CA TYR A 235 -14.21 -26.81 10.18
C TYR A 235 -13.62 -26.38 8.84
N LEU A 236 -12.95 -25.24 8.83
CA LEU A 236 -12.24 -24.71 7.68
C LEU A 236 -10.82 -24.36 8.11
N PHE A 237 -9.85 -24.76 7.31
CA PHE A 237 -8.46 -24.39 7.56
C PHE A 237 -7.75 -24.05 6.25
N ARG A 238 -6.85 -23.08 6.32
CA ARG A 238 -6.04 -22.70 5.17
C ARG A 238 -4.65 -22.25 5.55
N TYR A 239 -3.78 -22.26 4.55
CA TYR A 239 -2.55 -21.48 4.57
C TYR A 239 -2.37 -20.78 3.22
N ASN A 240 -1.60 -19.69 3.22
CA ASN A 240 -1.17 -19.00 2.01
C ASN A 240 0.13 -18.23 2.27
N ASP A 241 0.92 -18.11 1.23
CA ASP A 241 2.13 -17.28 1.21
C ASP A 241 1.81 -15.91 0.61
N GLN A 242 2.69 -14.93 0.85
CA GLN A 242 2.71 -13.74 0.02
C GLN A 242 3.18 -14.12 -1.41
N PRO A 243 2.65 -13.49 -2.47
CA PRO A 243 3.08 -13.77 -3.84
C PRO A 243 4.55 -13.44 -4.08
N LEU A 244 5.11 -13.92 -5.20
CA LEU A 244 6.51 -13.71 -5.52
C LEU A 244 6.86 -12.22 -5.66
N GLY A 245 7.87 -11.78 -4.90
CA GLY A 245 8.27 -10.37 -4.81
C GLY A 245 7.62 -9.61 -3.66
N TYR A 246 6.67 -10.22 -2.94
CA TYR A 246 6.01 -9.63 -1.78
C TYR A 246 6.49 -10.30 -0.48
N PHE A 247 6.46 -9.54 0.61
CA PHE A 247 6.74 -10.05 1.95
C PHE A 247 5.89 -9.33 3.00
N MET A 248 5.70 -9.98 4.15
CA MET A 248 5.02 -9.41 5.32
C MET A 248 5.93 -8.41 6.02
N GLU A 249 5.78 -7.12 5.71
CA GLU A 249 6.54 -6.03 6.36
C GLU A 249 5.93 -5.56 7.68
N ASP A 250 4.59 -5.64 7.79
CA ASP A 250 3.83 -5.27 8.98
C ASP A 250 2.82 -6.38 9.38
N PRO A 251 3.22 -7.28 10.29
CA PRO A 251 2.32 -8.29 10.83
C PRO A 251 1.08 -7.71 11.53
N ALA A 252 1.17 -6.52 12.14
CA ALA A 252 0.04 -5.91 12.85
C ALA A 252 -1.03 -5.45 11.86
N GLY A 253 -0.67 -4.66 10.85
CA GLY A 253 -1.54 -4.30 9.73
C GLY A 253 -2.06 -5.53 8.97
N GLY A 254 -1.27 -6.60 8.86
CA GLY A 254 -1.72 -7.89 8.31
C GLY A 254 -2.89 -8.52 9.07
N PHE A 255 -2.91 -8.41 10.41
CA PHE A 255 -4.04 -8.87 11.23
C PHE A 255 -5.27 -7.95 11.12
N GLU A 256 -5.06 -6.65 10.95
CA GLU A 256 -6.12 -5.66 10.76
C GLU A 256 -6.83 -5.87 9.42
N SER A 257 -6.06 -5.97 8.34
CA SER A 257 -6.60 -6.29 7.00
C SER A 257 -7.38 -7.60 6.99
N MET A 258 -6.94 -8.61 7.75
CA MET A 258 -7.72 -9.84 7.84
C MET A 258 -8.98 -9.70 8.70
N GLN A 259 -8.98 -8.85 9.73
CA GLN A 259 -10.20 -8.51 10.46
C GLN A 259 -11.22 -7.86 9.54
N GLU A 260 -10.82 -6.89 8.73
CA GLU A 260 -11.68 -6.23 7.74
C GLU A 260 -12.28 -7.25 6.77
N THR A 261 -11.44 -8.14 6.23
CA THR A 261 -11.88 -9.21 5.33
C THR A 261 -12.92 -10.13 6.00
N LEU A 262 -12.73 -10.49 7.27
CA LEU A 262 -13.67 -11.32 8.02
C LEU A 262 -14.97 -10.58 8.31
N THR A 263 -14.87 -9.30 8.70
CA THR A 263 -16.02 -8.47 9.08
C THR A 263 -16.86 -7.99 7.91
N ALA A 264 -16.35 -8.09 6.67
CA ALA A 264 -17.14 -7.87 5.45
C ALA A 264 -18.34 -8.82 5.33
N ARG A 265 -18.33 -9.98 6.00
CA ARG A 265 -19.44 -10.96 6.00
C ARG A 265 -19.84 -11.46 7.39
N ALA A 266 -19.21 -10.99 8.45
CA ALA A 266 -19.46 -11.43 9.81
C ALA A 266 -19.49 -10.26 10.79
N GLU A 267 -20.30 -10.38 11.85
CA GLU A 267 -20.24 -9.42 12.96
C GLU A 267 -19.18 -9.87 13.97
N LEU A 268 -18.32 -8.96 14.40
CA LEU A 268 -17.37 -9.20 15.48
C LEU A 268 -18.10 -9.18 16.84
N LEU A 269 -18.07 -10.30 17.55
CA LEU A 269 -18.78 -10.46 18.83
C LEU A 269 -17.95 -10.01 20.04
N SER A 270 -16.62 -10.01 19.91
CA SER A 270 -15.69 -9.52 20.92
C SER A 270 -14.42 -8.95 20.27
N PRO A 271 -13.68 -8.05 20.92
CA PRO A 271 -12.36 -7.64 20.45
C PRO A 271 -11.45 -8.85 20.18
N PRO A 272 -10.58 -8.80 19.16
CA PRO A 272 -9.66 -9.88 18.86
C PRO A 272 -8.74 -10.15 20.05
N LYS A 273 -8.39 -11.42 20.27
CA LYS A 273 -7.43 -11.81 21.30
C LYS A 273 -6.10 -12.17 20.66
N THR A 274 -5.01 -11.57 21.15
CA THR A 274 -3.66 -12.03 20.81
C THR A 274 -3.42 -13.43 21.37
N ILE A 275 -2.98 -14.34 20.52
CA ILE A 275 -2.64 -15.73 20.86
C ILE A 275 -1.25 -16.06 20.31
N PHE A 276 -0.62 -17.11 20.83
CA PHE A 276 0.71 -17.54 20.36
C PHE A 276 0.75 -19.05 20.18
N LEU A 277 1.43 -19.50 19.13
CA LEU A 277 1.74 -20.91 18.88
C LEU A 277 3.22 -21.05 18.50
N ASP A 278 3.98 -21.78 19.33
CA ASP A 278 5.42 -21.99 19.16
C ASP A 278 6.22 -20.69 18.95
N GLY A 279 5.81 -19.63 19.65
CA GLY A 279 6.43 -18.30 19.57
C GLY A 279 5.91 -17.42 18.43
N ASN A 280 5.12 -17.96 17.50
CA ASN A 280 4.50 -17.20 16.42
C ASN A 280 3.21 -16.53 16.92
N GLU A 281 3.07 -15.25 16.59
CA GLU A 281 1.90 -14.46 16.97
C GLU A 281 0.68 -14.80 16.12
N GLY A 282 -0.49 -14.68 16.75
CA GLY A 282 -1.78 -14.87 16.11
C GLY A 282 -2.88 -14.01 16.72
N ARG A 283 -4.07 -14.09 16.12
CA ARG A 283 -5.31 -13.47 16.59
C ARG A 283 -6.44 -14.47 16.60
N GLU A 284 -7.23 -14.46 17.66
CA GLU A 284 -8.51 -15.16 17.77
C GLU A 284 -9.67 -14.17 17.64
N TYR A 285 -10.60 -14.46 16.74
CA TYR A 285 -11.80 -13.68 16.48
C TYR A 285 -13.03 -14.52 16.84
N GLU A 286 -13.93 -13.95 17.65
CA GLU A 286 -15.27 -14.49 17.89
C GLU A 286 -16.25 -13.75 16.98
N LEU A 287 -16.90 -14.48 16.08
CA LEU A 287 -17.65 -13.94 14.96
C LEU A 287 -19.08 -14.49 14.93
N LEU A 288 -20.00 -13.71 14.36
CA LEU A 288 -21.33 -14.15 13.96
C LEU A 288 -21.44 -14.04 12.45
N LEU A 289 -21.20 -15.15 11.75
CA LEU A 289 -21.19 -15.20 10.30
C LEU A 289 -22.63 -15.12 9.75
N ASP A 290 -22.84 -14.27 8.74
CA ASP A 290 -24.15 -13.96 8.15
C ASP A 290 -25.25 -13.58 9.18
N GLY A 291 -24.84 -13.07 10.35
CA GLY A 291 -25.74 -12.73 11.46
C GLY A 291 -26.41 -13.94 12.14
N LYS A 292 -25.91 -15.16 11.89
CA LYS A 292 -26.60 -16.41 12.27
C LYS A 292 -25.71 -17.42 12.96
N PHE A 293 -24.51 -17.63 12.44
CA PHE A 293 -23.70 -18.79 12.80
C PHE A 293 -22.52 -18.38 13.65
N HIS A 294 -22.52 -18.81 14.91
CA HIS A 294 -21.42 -18.54 15.83
C HIS A 294 -20.14 -19.24 15.36
N THR A 295 -19.07 -18.46 15.26
CA THR A 295 -17.83 -18.87 14.61
C THR A 295 -16.64 -18.41 15.44
N ILE A 296 -15.63 -19.27 15.58
CA ILE A 296 -14.31 -18.92 16.12
C ILE A 296 -13.29 -19.04 14.99
N CYS A 297 -12.52 -17.99 14.77
CA CYS A 297 -11.45 -17.96 13.78
C CYS A 297 -10.11 -17.68 14.48
N ARG A 298 -9.08 -18.46 14.19
CA ARG A 298 -7.69 -18.22 14.63
C ARG A 298 -6.80 -18.01 13.43
N ILE A 299 -6.03 -16.94 13.44
CA ILE A 299 -5.05 -16.62 12.41
C ILE A 299 -3.67 -16.60 13.05
N TYR A 300 -2.67 -17.17 12.39
CA TYR A 300 -1.27 -17.13 12.80
C TYR A 300 -0.39 -16.67 11.64
N LEU A 301 0.63 -15.88 11.93
CA LEU A 301 1.66 -15.48 10.97
C LEU A 301 2.97 -16.17 11.35
N ARG A 302 3.58 -16.93 10.43
CA ARG A 302 4.86 -17.62 10.62
C ARG A 302 5.81 -17.22 9.49
N GLY A 303 6.59 -16.18 9.72
CA GLY A 303 7.36 -15.50 8.67
C GLY A 303 6.42 -14.91 7.61
N ASN A 304 6.63 -15.27 6.36
CA ASN A 304 5.87 -14.75 5.23
C ASN A 304 4.60 -15.56 4.88
N ARG A 305 4.20 -16.48 5.77
CA ARG A 305 3.04 -17.36 5.60
C ARG A 305 1.96 -17.08 6.63
N ALA A 306 0.71 -17.02 6.17
CA ALA A 306 -0.47 -16.93 7.02
C ALA A 306 -1.17 -18.29 7.12
N TYR A 307 -1.69 -18.59 8.31
CA TYR A 307 -2.53 -19.75 8.59
C TYR A 307 -3.85 -19.26 9.16
N LEU A 308 -4.96 -19.89 8.77
CA LEU A 308 -6.27 -19.62 9.32
C LEU A 308 -6.97 -20.93 9.68
N LEU A 309 -7.56 -20.97 10.86
CA LEU A 309 -8.37 -22.06 11.38
C LEU A 309 -9.73 -21.49 11.77
N LEU A 310 -10.81 -22.10 11.32
CA LEU A 310 -12.16 -21.62 11.56
C LEU A 310 -13.05 -22.79 11.96
N LYS A 311 -13.73 -22.63 13.10
CA LYS A 311 -14.81 -23.51 13.55
C LYS A 311 -16.11 -22.73 13.54
N GLN A 312 -17.09 -23.19 12.79
CA GLN A 312 -18.43 -22.59 12.69
C GLN A 312 -19.49 -23.57 13.17
N LYS A 313 -20.47 -23.08 13.93
CA LYS A 313 -21.71 -23.82 14.22
C LYS A 313 -22.70 -23.68 13.07
N LEU A 314 -23.24 -24.78 12.59
CA LEU A 314 -24.33 -24.84 11.61
C LEU A 314 -25.71 -24.68 12.26
N ASN A 315 -25.78 -24.77 13.60
CA ASN A 315 -26.98 -24.49 14.37
C ASN A 315 -26.95 -23.06 14.94
N GLU A 316 -27.91 -22.22 14.56
CA GLU A 316 -28.00 -20.80 14.96
C GLU A 316 -28.10 -20.58 16.49
N LYS A 317 -28.44 -21.62 17.26
CA LYS A 317 -28.62 -21.54 18.72
C LYS A 317 -27.40 -22.00 19.51
N GLU A 318 -26.44 -22.61 18.84
CA GLU A 318 -25.24 -23.14 19.47
C GLU A 318 -24.06 -22.18 19.30
N LYS A 319 -23.07 -22.35 20.19
CA LYS A 319 -21.81 -21.59 20.12
C LYS A 319 -20.65 -22.55 19.88
N ALA A 320 -19.76 -22.15 18.97
CA ALA A 320 -18.45 -22.74 18.85
C ALA A 320 -17.65 -22.47 20.13
N THR A 321 -16.73 -23.38 20.46
CA THR A 321 -15.83 -23.29 21.61
C THR A 321 -14.39 -23.37 21.14
N THR A 322 -13.49 -22.70 21.88
CA THR A 322 -12.05 -22.75 21.66
C THR A 322 -11.43 -24.04 22.19
N ASP A 323 -12.06 -24.66 23.19
CA ASP A 323 -11.69 -25.97 23.71
C ASP A 323 -12.29 -27.06 22.80
N ASP A 324 -11.58 -27.31 21.70
CA ASP A 324 -11.99 -28.25 20.66
C ASP A 324 -10.77 -29.02 20.14
N THR A 325 -10.96 -30.30 19.81
CA THR A 325 -9.90 -31.16 19.26
C THR A 325 -9.25 -30.52 18.04
N PHE A 326 -10.01 -29.85 17.16
CA PHE A 326 -9.48 -29.17 15.98
C PHE A 326 -8.45 -28.09 16.34
N PHE A 327 -8.78 -27.18 17.25
CA PHE A 327 -7.86 -26.12 17.66
C PHE A 327 -6.70 -26.63 18.53
N ASN A 328 -6.96 -27.61 19.39
CA ASN A 328 -5.98 -28.15 20.33
C ASN A 328 -4.96 -29.09 19.66
N SER A 329 -5.30 -29.66 18.51
CA SER A 329 -4.43 -30.54 17.73
C SER A 329 -3.58 -29.82 16.69
N PHE A 330 -3.94 -28.57 16.33
CA PHE A 330 -3.16 -27.81 15.36
C PHE A 330 -1.76 -27.51 15.89
N LYS A 331 -0.75 -27.90 15.11
CA LYS A 331 0.65 -27.63 15.42
C LYS A 331 1.44 -27.36 14.15
N PHE A 332 2.48 -26.55 14.30
CA PHE A 332 3.46 -26.35 13.24
C PHE A 332 4.37 -27.56 13.15
N GLU A 333 4.55 -28.04 11.92
CA GLU A 333 5.58 -29.02 11.59
C GLU A 333 6.85 -28.30 11.12
N PRO A 334 8.04 -28.92 11.25
CA PRO A 334 9.26 -28.38 10.68
C PRO A 334 9.15 -28.22 9.16
N TYR A 335 9.75 -27.15 8.62
CA TYR A 335 9.79 -26.97 7.18
C TYR A 335 10.61 -28.07 6.51
N LYS A 336 10.07 -28.66 5.44
CA LYS A 336 10.84 -29.56 4.59
C LYS A 336 11.87 -28.75 3.79
N THR A 337 13.06 -29.32 3.62
CA THR A 337 14.08 -28.72 2.76
C THR A 337 13.72 -28.95 1.29
N PRO A 338 13.52 -27.88 0.50
CA PRO A 338 13.30 -28.00 -0.94
C PRO A 338 14.60 -28.37 -1.67
N GLU A 339 14.48 -28.82 -2.92
CA GLU A 339 15.64 -29.00 -3.79
C GLU A 339 16.10 -27.65 -4.37
N LEU A 340 17.43 -27.45 -4.40
CA LEU A 340 18.05 -26.28 -5.02
C LEU A 340 18.61 -26.65 -6.38
N THR A 341 18.52 -25.73 -7.33
CA THR A 341 19.13 -25.83 -8.66
C THR A 341 20.27 -24.83 -8.78
N THR A 342 21.16 -25.05 -9.76
CA THR A 342 22.22 -24.10 -10.08
C THR A 342 21.68 -23.01 -10.98
N LEU A 343 21.60 -21.79 -10.47
CA LEU A 343 21.33 -20.59 -11.24
C LEU A 343 22.63 -20.04 -11.80
N GLN A 344 22.77 -20.07 -13.13
CA GLN A 344 23.83 -19.40 -13.86
C GLN A 344 23.23 -18.30 -14.74
N PRO A 345 23.30 -17.02 -14.32
CA PRO A 345 22.76 -15.92 -15.11
C PRO A 345 23.38 -15.86 -16.51
N ARG A 346 22.53 -15.69 -17.53
CA ARG A 346 22.95 -15.76 -18.93
C ARG A 346 24.01 -14.70 -19.23
N GLY A 347 25.14 -15.14 -19.80
CA GLY A 347 26.23 -14.23 -20.20
C GLY A 347 27.17 -13.84 -19.05
N THR A 348 27.03 -14.45 -17.88
CA THR A 348 27.90 -14.21 -16.73
C THR A 348 28.88 -15.36 -16.50
N ASN A 349 29.89 -15.11 -15.68
CA ASN A 349 30.97 -16.04 -15.34
C ASN A 349 30.83 -16.62 -13.92
N PHE A 350 29.64 -16.57 -13.33
CA PHE A 350 29.39 -17.08 -11.98
C PHE A 350 28.10 -17.90 -11.91
N GLU A 351 27.98 -18.68 -10.85
CA GLU A 351 26.81 -19.49 -10.52
C GLU A 351 26.48 -19.37 -9.02
N VAL A 352 25.21 -19.54 -8.67
CA VAL A 352 24.70 -19.67 -7.30
C VAL A 352 23.74 -20.85 -7.22
N LEU A 353 23.49 -21.38 -6.03
CA LEU A 353 22.38 -22.28 -5.77
C LEU A 353 21.15 -21.46 -5.43
N PHE A 354 20.04 -21.76 -6.09
CA PHE A 354 18.78 -21.05 -5.92
C PHE A 354 17.59 -21.98 -6.17
N PHE A 355 16.38 -21.44 -6.10
CA PHE A 355 15.16 -22.17 -6.43
C PHE A 355 14.96 -22.24 -7.95
N ASP A 356 14.26 -23.29 -8.41
CA ASP A 356 13.96 -23.47 -9.83
C ASP A 356 12.89 -22.49 -10.33
N ASP A 357 11.87 -22.24 -9.50
CA ASP A 357 10.85 -21.24 -9.77
C ASP A 357 11.34 -19.85 -9.32
N LEU A 358 11.47 -18.94 -10.29
CA LEU A 358 12.03 -17.62 -10.07
C LEU A 358 11.46 -16.59 -11.04
N LYS A 359 11.38 -15.34 -10.58
CA LYS A 359 11.06 -14.16 -11.37
C LYS A 359 12.30 -13.31 -11.51
N ARG A 360 12.65 -12.97 -12.75
CA ARG A 360 13.76 -12.07 -13.04
C ARG A 360 13.23 -10.69 -13.38
N VAL A 361 13.72 -9.69 -12.66
CA VAL A 361 13.53 -8.27 -12.98
C VAL A 361 14.87 -7.73 -13.50
N ILE A 362 14.81 -6.91 -14.55
CA ILE A 362 16.00 -6.26 -15.11
C ILE A 362 15.72 -4.77 -15.16
N ASP A 363 16.59 -3.99 -14.53
CA ASP A 363 16.63 -2.55 -14.71
C ASP A 363 17.81 -2.17 -15.60
N THR A 364 17.48 -1.71 -16.82
CA THR A 364 18.45 -1.30 -17.85
C THR A 364 18.43 0.19 -18.16
N VAL A 365 17.56 0.99 -17.53
CA VAL A 365 17.36 2.39 -17.92
C VAL A 365 18.16 3.37 -17.06
N GLY A 366 18.82 4.33 -17.73
CA GLY A 366 18.60 5.73 -17.38
C GLY A 366 19.35 6.37 -16.21
N TYR A 367 20.58 5.98 -15.89
CA TYR A 367 21.33 6.68 -14.82
C TYR A 367 22.76 6.99 -15.23
N GLU A 368 22.99 8.02 -16.08
CA GLU A 368 24.35 8.48 -16.41
C GLU A 368 25.16 8.85 -15.14
N SER A 369 24.46 9.33 -14.12
CA SER A 369 24.96 9.80 -12.82
C SER A 369 25.15 8.73 -11.73
N THR A 370 24.84 7.45 -11.97
CA THR A 370 25.13 6.36 -11.00
C THR A 370 26.30 5.50 -11.45
N TYR A 371 26.97 4.84 -10.49
CA TYR A 371 28.06 3.92 -10.76
C TYR A 371 27.61 2.50 -11.17
N LEU A 372 26.32 2.19 -11.06
CA LEU A 372 25.73 0.91 -11.45
C LEU A 372 25.12 0.96 -12.86
N LYS A 373 25.03 -0.20 -13.52
CA LYS A 373 24.23 -0.41 -14.74
C LYS A 373 23.80 -1.86 -14.84
N ASN A 374 22.75 -2.11 -15.62
CA ASN A 374 22.21 -3.46 -15.88
C ASN A 374 21.95 -4.24 -14.57
N SER A 375 21.12 -3.70 -13.68
CA SER A 375 20.76 -4.41 -12.46
C SER A 375 19.85 -5.59 -12.80
N ASN A 376 20.14 -6.75 -12.22
CA ASN A 376 19.39 -7.99 -12.41
C ASN A 376 19.03 -8.55 -11.06
N ASP A 377 17.73 -8.71 -10.80
CA ASP A 377 17.22 -9.28 -9.57
C ASP A 377 16.44 -10.56 -9.86
N TYR A 378 16.79 -11.62 -9.16
CA TYR A 378 16.12 -12.91 -9.19
C TYR A 378 15.39 -13.10 -7.87
N PHE A 379 14.07 -13.09 -7.92
CA PHE A 379 13.21 -13.36 -6.78
C PHE A 379 12.77 -14.81 -6.82
N ALA A 380 12.73 -15.47 -5.66
CA ALA A 380 12.16 -16.80 -5.50
C ALA A 380 11.38 -16.92 -4.19
N LEU A 381 10.37 -17.78 -4.22
CA LEU A 381 9.57 -18.16 -3.07
C LEU A 381 9.93 -19.61 -2.69
N ASN A 382 10.26 -19.84 -1.41
CA ASN A 382 10.35 -21.20 -0.89
C ASN A 382 8.95 -21.72 -0.59
N GLU A 383 8.37 -22.52 -1.50
CA GLU A 383 7.03 -23.09 -1.32
C GLU A 383 6.87 -23.92 -0.03
N MET A 384 7.95 -24.42 0.56
CA MET A 384 7.87 -25.24 1.79
C MET A 384 7.72 -24.38 3.05
N SER A 385 8.07 -23.09 3.01
CA SER A 385 8.06 -22.20 4.18
C SER A 385 7.38 -20.85 3.99
N GLY A 386 7.21 -20.41 2.75
CA GLY A 386 6.81 -19.06 2.37
C GLY A 386 7.96 -18.05 2.30
N GLY A 387 9.19 -18.43 2.69
CA GLY A 387 10.33 -17.51 2.72
C GLY A 387 10.67 -16.95 1.33
N THR A 388 10.88 -15.63 1.25
CA THR A 388 11.23 -14.94 0.00
C THR A 388 12.72 -14.66 -0.05
N TYR A 389 13.34 -14.99 -1.18
CA TYR A 389 14.76 -14.78 -1.44
C TYR A 389 14.93 -13.88 -2.66
N GLN A 390 15.94 -13.01 -2.61
CA GLN A 390 16.37 -12.20 -3.74
C GLN A 390 17.88 -12.38 -3.94
N PHE A 391 18.27 -12.66 -5.17
CA PHE A 391 19.65 -12.60 -5.63
C PHE A 391 19.78 -11.52 -6.70
N GLY A 392 20.46 -10.42 -6.34
CA GLY A 392 20.71 -9.26 -7.18
C GLY A 392 22.18 -9.17 -7.61
N TYR A 393 22.42 -8.72 -8.84
CA TYR A 393 23.72 -8.21 -9.25
C TYR A 393 23.62 -7.06 -10.25
N SER A 394 24.59 -6.15 -10.18
CA SER A 394 24.69 -4.99 -11.05
C SER A 394 26.11 -4.85 -11.58
N ASP A 395 26.26 -4.45 -12.85
CA ASP A 395 27.56 -4.15 -13.41
C ASP A 395 28.05 -2.78 -12.93
N LEU A 396 29.32 -2.68 -12.55
CA LEU A 396 29.98 -1.43 -12.25
C LEU A 396 30.31 -0.68 -13.55
N LYS A 397 30.20 0.65 -13.54
CA LYS A 397 30.65 1.49 -14.65
C LYS A 397 32.16 1.55 -14.76
N ASP A 398 32.61 1.93 -15.94
CA ASP A 398 34.00 1.85 -16.36
C ASP A 398 34.91 2.79 -15.55
N TYR A 399 34.36 3.89 -15.04
CA TYR A 399 35.06 4.84 -14.19
C TYR A 399 34.89 4.58 -12.69
N PHE A 400 34.24 3.49 -12.29
CA PHE A 400 34.03 3.21 -10.87
C PHE A 400 35.35 3.10 -10.10
N LYS A 401 35.38 3.75 -8.94
CA LYS A 401 36.51 3.77 -8.02
C LYS A 401 35.97 3.84 -6.58
N ILE A 402 36.64 3.15 -5.67
CA ILE A 402 36.41 3.24 -4.22
C ILE A 402 37.74 3.47 -3.50
N ALA A 403 37.71 4.21 -2.40
CA ALA A 403 38.88 4.39 -1.53
C ALA A 403 39.15 3.12 -0.70
N SER A 404 38.09 2.53 -0.13
CA SER A 404 38.15 1.28 0.62
C SER A 404 36.89 0.45 0.42
N LYS A 405 37.00 -0.87 0.61
CA LYS A 405 35.82 -1.75 0.58
C LYS A 405 34.90 -1.52 1.77
N ASP A 406 35.47 -1.23 2.95
CA ASP A 406 34.70 -1.06 4.18
C ASP A 406 33.75 0.14 4.07
N GLU A 407 34.27 1.32 3.69
CA GLU A 407 33.47 2.53 3.48
C GLU A 407 32.42 2.36 2.36
N PHE A 408 32.80 1.66 1.29
CA PHE A 408 31.86 1.34 0.22
C PHE A 408 30.71 0.45 0.71
N PHE A 409 31.00 -0.57 1.52
CA PHE A 409 29.97 -1.43 2.08
C PHE A 409 29.10 -0.71 3.10
N GLU A 410 29.65 0.10 4.00
CA GLU A 410 28.85 0.91 4.94
C GLU A 410 27.89 1.84 4.20
N THR A 411 28.38 2.58 3.19
CA THR A 411 27.54 3.46 2.36
C THR A 411 26.37 2.70 1.70
N ASN A 412 26.62 1.49 1.21
CA ASN A 412 25.59 0.66 0.58
C ASN A 412 24.63 0.03 1.59
N ILE A 413 25.12 -0.34 2.79
CA ILE A 413 24.25 -0.81 3.88
C ILE A 413 23.31 0.31 4.31
N ASP A 414 23.82 1.52 4.51
CA ASP A 414 23.02 2.68 4.88
C ASP A 414 21.99 3.03 3.81
N ALA A 415 22.34 2.89 2.52
CA ALA A 415 21.39 3.09 1.41
C ALA A 415 20.28 2.03 1.33
N LEU A 416 20.51 0.82 1.86
CA LEU A 416 19.51 -0.26 1.90
C LEU A 416 18.59 -0.18 3.12
N LYS A 417 18.88 0.70 4.09
CA LYS A 417 18.16 0.81 5.35
C LYS A 417 16.85 1.59 5.16
N SER A 418 15.72 1.00 5.53
CA SER A 418 14.42 1.68 5.48
C SER A 418 14.17 2.56 6.72
N TRP A 419 13.12 3.38 6.67
CA TRP A 419 12.70 4.19 7.80
C TRP A 419 12.42 3.30 9.03
N ASN A 420 12.96 3.69 10.18
CA ASN A 420 12.84 2.98 11.45
C ASN A 420 13.56 1.60 11.54
N ASP A 421 14.44 1.27 10.59
CA ASP A 421 15.27 0.08 10.71
C ASP A 421 16.44 0.28 11.67
N SER A 422 16.89 -0.82 12.27
CA SER A 422 18.09 -0.91 13.08
C SER A 422 18.97 -2.09 12.63
N ILE A 423 20.28 -1.90 12.61
CA ILE A 423 21.22 -2.99 12.32
C ILE A 423 21.43 -3.78 13.61
N ILE A 424 20.86 -4.97 13.70
CA ILE A 424 20.96 -5.83 14.90
C ILE A 424 22.12 -6.82 14.83
N LYS A 425 22.69 -7.03 13.65
CA LYS A 425 23.84 -7.92 13.42
C LYS A 425 24.57 -7.48 12.16
N GLN A 426 25.90 -7.45 12.23
CA GLN A 426 26.77 -7.20 11.08
C GLN A 426 28.10 -7.93 11.28
N LYS A 427 28.62 -8.57 10.23
CA LYS A 427 29.92 -9.24 10.26
C LYS A 427 30.56 -9.28 8.87
N ASN A 428 31.88 -9.23 8.84
CA ASN A 428 32.66 -9.50 7.64
C ASN A 428 32.64 -11.00 7.32
N ILE A 429 32.47 -11.34 6.06
CA ILE A 429 32.36 -12.72 5.56
C ILE A 429 33.25 -12.93 4.34
N LYS A 430 33.38 -14.20 3.95
CA LYS A 430 33.95 -14.61 2.66
C LYS A 430 32.86 -15.24 1.81
N VAL A 431 32.62 -14.66 0.63
CA VAL A 431 31.69 -15.20 -0.37
C VAL A 431 32.53 -15.78 -1.50
N GLY A 432 32.71 -17.10 -1.49
CA GLY A 432 33.76 -17.76 -2.26
C GLY A 432 35.16 -17.30 -1.81
N ASN A 433 35.88 -16.57 -2.67
CA ASN A 433 37.17 -15.97 -2.33
C ASN A 433 37.10 -14.46 -2.03
N GLU A 434 35.95 -13.83 -2.27
CA GLU A 434 35.78 -12.39 -2.16
C GLU A 434 35.43 -11.97 -0.73
N ASP A 435 35.83 -10.76 -0.36
CA ASP A 435 35.37 -10.11 0.87
C ASP A 435 33.95 -9.60 0.68
N GLY A 436 33.10 -9.83 1.68
CA GLY A 436 31.75 -9.27 1.75
C GLY A 436 31.33 -9.02 3.18
N VAL A 437 30.10 -8.55 3.34
CA VAL A 437 29.47 -8.28 4.63
C VAL A 437 28.11 -8.98 4.70
N GLU A 438 27.82 -9.62 5.84
CA GLU A 438 26.47 -10.10 6.19
C GLU A 438 25.91 -9.20 7.27
N PHE A 439 24.67 -8.75 7.09
CA PHE A 439 23.99 -7.89 8.05
C PHE A 439 22.50 -8.20 8.12
N HIS A 440 21.87 -7.85 9.24
CA HIS A 440 20.45 -8.04 9.48
C HIS A 440 19.83 -6.71 9.89
N PHE A 441 18.75 -6.32 9.21
CA PHE A 441 17.92 -5.22 9.66
C PHE A 441 16.78 -5.75 10.53
N GLN A 442 16.40 -4.97 11.53
CA GLN A 442 15.16 -5.13 12.27
C GLN A 442 14.40 -3.82 12.25
N ASN A 443 13.18 -3.85 11.76
CA ASN A 443 12.28 -2.70 11.87
C ASN A 443 11.87 -2.50 13.33
N GLU A 444 12.07 -1.31 13.89
CA GLU A 444 11.76 -1.07 15.30
C GLU A 444 10.26 -1.08 15.62
N GLY A 445 9.40 -0.79 14.63
CA GLY A 445 7.94 -0.84 14.77
C GLY A 445 7.41 -2.27 14.65
N THR A 446 7.60 -2.89 13.49
CA THR A 446 6.99 -4.18 13.13
C THR A 446 7.75 -5.40 13.65
N LYS A 447 9.00 -5.20 14.10
CA LYS A 447 9.95 -6.23 14.56
C LYS A 447 10.37 -7.25 13.50
N VAL A 448 9.97 -7.07 12.24
CA VAL A 448 10.40 -7.90 11.11
C VAL A 448 11.91 -7.82 10.95
N ILE A 449 12.53 -8.97 10.71
CA ILE A 449 13.98 -9.10 10.54
C ILE A 449 14.31 -9.63 9.14
N THR A 450 15.18 -8.94 8.44
CA THR A 450 15.71 -9.33 7.13
C THR A 450 17.17 -9.73 7.23
N LYS A 451 17.64 -10.59 6.32
CA LYS A 451 19.05 -11.02 6.24
C LYS A 451 19.62 -10.65 4.88
N HIS A 452 20.79 -10.02 4.88
CA HIS A 452 21.44 -9.54 3.68
C HIS A 452 22.92 -9.99 3.60
N GLN A 453 23.41 -10.19 2.38
CA GLN A 453 24.84 -10.28 2.07
C GLN A 453 25.17 -9.36 0.89
N LEU A 454 26.24 -8.57 1.03
CA LEU A 454 26.74 -7.65 0.01
C LEU A 454 28.21 -7.97 -0.26
N TRP A 455 28.60 -8.08 -1.53
CA TRP A 455 30.00 -8.26 -1.91
C TRP A 455 30.30 -7.71 -3.30
N LEU A 456 31.59 -7.45 -3.54
CA LEU A 456 32.12 -7.07 -4.84
C LEU A 456 32.90 -8.23 -5.44
N GLN A 457 32.66 -8.50 -6.72
CA GLN A 457 33.50 -9.41 -7.50
C GLN A 457 33.79 -8.77 -8.86
N ASN A 458 35.07 -8.54 -9.14
CA ASN A 458 35.55 -7.90 -10.37
C ASN A 458 34.79 -6.59 -10.68
N LYS A 459 34.00 -6.56 -11.76
CA LYS A 459 33.24 -5.40 -12.21
C LYS A 459 31.76 -5.50 -11.82
N ARG A 460 31.41 -6.19 -10.74
CA ARG A 460 30.02 -6.40 -10.32
C ARG A 460 29.84 -6.25 -8.82
N LEU A 461 28.71 -5.63 -8.46
CA LEU A 461 28.15 -5.60 -7.11
C LEU A 461 27.08 -6.68 -7.00
N PHE A 462 27.06 -7.39 -5.88
CA PHE A 462 26.11 -8.46 -5.62
C PHE A 462 25.40 -8.23 -4.30
N LEU A 463 24.10 -8.50 -4.29
CA LEU A 463 23.24 -8.44 -3.11
C LEU A 463 22.45 -9.75 -3.01
N MET A 464 22.47 -10.39 -1.84
CA MET A 464 21.57 -11.48 -1.51
C MET A 464 20.69 -11.00 -0.35
N THR A 465 19.38 -11.14 -0.48
CA THR A 465 18.41 -10.74 0.56
C THR A 465 17.46 -11.89 0.85
N GLY A 466 17.07 -12.05 2.12
CA GLY A 466 16.06 -13.00 2.56
C GLY A 466 15.06 -12.36 3.53
N TYR A 467 13.78 -12.52 3.23
CA TYR A 467 12.63 -12.24 4.10
C TYR A 467 12.10 -13.57 4.62
N LEU A 468 12.59 -13.96 5.79
CA LEU A 468 12.53 -15.34 6.27
C LEU A 468 11.95 -15.39 7.69
N SER A 469 11.28 -16.50 8.01
CA SER A 469 10.98 -16.83 9.40
C SER A 469 12.27 -17.02 10.21
N ASP A 470 12.19 -16.91 11.54
CA ASP A 470 13.35 -17.11 12.42
C ASP A 470 14.00 -18.50 12.22
N GLU A 471 13.19 -19.55 12.10
CA GLU A 471 13.66 -20.93 11.87
C GLU A 471 14.39 -21.09 10.53
N GLU A 472 13.86 -20.46 9.47
CA GLU A 472 14.45 -20.55 8.15
C GLU A 472 15.73 -19.72 8.03
N ARG A 473 15.74 -18.49 8.55
CA ARG A 473 16.87 -17.55 8.46
C ARG A 473 18.19 -18.17 8.95
N ASP A 474 18.11 -18.99 9.99
CA ASP A 474 19.24 -19.67 10.64
C ASP A 474 19.37 -21.15 10.22
N SER A 475 18.74 -21.53 9.10
CA SER A 475 18.74 -22.89 8.57
C SER A 475 19.91 -23.21 7.64
N LYS A 476 20.19 -24.52 7.47
CA LYS A 476 21.17 -25.02 6.49
C LYS A 476 20.78 -24.72 5.05
N LEU A 477 19.49 -24.56 4.75
CA LEU A 477 19.00 -24.21 3.41
C LEU A 477 19.48 -22.80 3.05
N THR A 478 19.17 -21.83 3.91
CA THR A 478 19.58 -20.43 3.73
C THR A 478 21.10 -20.31 3.68
N ASP A 479 21.83 -21.01 4.55
CA ASP A 479 23.29 -21.03 4.49
C ASP A 479 23.82 -21.63 3.17
N SER A 480 23.13 -22.62 2.61
CA SER A 480 23.51 -23.23 1.34
C SER A 480 23.30 -22.26 0.17
N ILE A 481 22.22 -21.48 0.16
CA ILE A 481 21.95 -20.44 -0.85
C ILE A 481 22.96 -19.29 -0.70
N PHE A 482 23.07 -18.70 0.49
CA PHE A 482 23.89 -17.50 0.73
C PHE A 482 25.39 -17.78 0.52
N ASN A 483 25.87 -18.99 0.78
CA ASN A 483 27.28 -19.35 0.59
C ASN A 483 27.58 -20.07 -0.74
N SER A 484 26.64 -20.11 -1.69
CA SER A 484 26.78 -20.89 -2.93
C SER A 484 27.57 -20.22 -4.04
N PHE A 485 27.83 -18.91 -3.95
CA PHE A 485 28.44 -18.13 -5.03
C PHE A 485 29.78 -18.70 -5.47
N LYS A 486 29.92 -18.89 -6.78
CA LYS A 486 31.13 -19.43 -7.38
C LYS A 486 31.40 -18.85 -8.76
N VAL A 487 32.65 -18.46 -8.99
CA VAL A 487 33.15 -18.06 -10.31
C VAL A 487 33.48 -19.31 -11.13
N ILE A 488 32.91 -19.43 -12.32
CA ILE A 488 33.08 -20.56 -13.24
C ILE A 488 34.04 -20.27 -14.40
N SER A 489 34.31 -19.00 -14.70
CA SER A 489 35.33 -18.61 -15.69
C SER A 489 35.99 -17.27 -15.36
N LYS A 490 37.23 -17.07 -15.84
CA LYS A 490 38.00 -15.86 -15.55
C LYS A 490 37.59 -14.73 -16.49
N GLU A 491 37.30 -13.55 -15.92
CA GLU A 491 37.13 -12.29 -16.64
C GLU A 491 38.41 -11.43 -16.57
N PRO A 492 38.56 -10.44 -17.46
CA PRO A 492 39.58 -9.40 -17.30
C PRO A 492 39.43 -8.71 -15.94
N GLU A 493 40.56 -8.52 -15.27
CA GLU A 493 40.61 -7.90 -13.95
C GLU A 493 40.28 -6.41 -14.04
N PHE A 494 39.37 -5.95 -13.19
CA PHE A 494 39.00 -4.56 -13.02
C PHE A 494 39.49 -4.06 -11.66
N ASP A 495 40.41 -3.11 -11.68
CA ASP A 495 40.95 -2.52 -10.46
C ASP A 495 40.03 -1.38 -9.99
N VAL A 496 39.22 -1.66 -8.97
CA VAL A 496 38.29 -0.71 -8.33
C VAL A 496 38.99 0.37 -7.49
N PHE A 497 40.30 0.30 -7.27
CA PHE A 497 41.05 1.28 -6.47
C PHE A 497 41.88 2.23 -7.33
N SER A 498 42.24 1.81 -8.55
CA SER A 498 43.02 2.64 -9.46
C SER A 498 42.28 3.92 -9.89
N SER A 499 43.02 5.01 -10.03
CA SER A 499 42.52 6.27 -10.61
C SER A 499 41.99 6.05 -12.03
N LYS A 500 40.84 6.65 -12.33
CA LYS A 500 40.20 6.67 -13.65
C LYS A 500 40.23 8.07 -14.29
N THR A 501 40.87 9.03 -13.63
CA THR A 501 40.93 10.44 -14.02
C THR A 501 41.36 10.64 -15.48
N ASP A 502 42.42 9.95 -15.94
CA ASP A 502 42.87 10.07 -17.34
C ASP A 502 41.86 9.54 -18.35
N ALA A 503 41.16 8.46 -18.02
CA ALA A 503 40.13 7.89 -18.88
C ALA A 503 38.96 8.86 -19.00
N ILE A 504 38.48 9.38 -17.86
CA ILE A 504 37.39 10.38 -17.81
C ILE A 504 37.73 11.58 -18.70
N PHE A 505 38.89 12.23 -18.50
CA PHE A 505 39.22 13.44 -19.25
C PHE A 505 39.44 13.19 -20.75
N ASN A 506 39.99 12.04 -21.14
CA ASN A 506 40.09 11.67 -22.55
C ASN A 506 38.69 11.48 -23.18
N ASP A 507 37.78 10.83 -22.46
CA ASP A 507 36.46 10.46 -22.96
C ASP A 507 35.46 11.62 -22.97
N LEU A 508 35.68 12.67 -22.15
CA LEU A 508 34.97 13.95 -22.29
C LEU A 508 35.16 14.57 -23.70
N GLY A 509 36.33 14.35 -24.31
CA GLY A 509 36.66 14.77 -25.67
C GLY A 509 36.06 13.90 -26.77
N SER A 510 35.36 12.81 -26.42
CA SER A 510 34.83 11.86 -27.40
C SER A 510 33.71 12.45 -28.25
N LYS A 511 33.65 11.99 -29.50
CA LYS A 511 32.55 12.24 -30.45
C LYS A 511 31.46 11.18 -30.37
N ASP A 512 31.73 10.07 -29.69
CA ASP A 512 30.71 9.09 -29.34
C ASP A 512 29.90 9.64 -28.17
N SER A 513 28.60 9.87 -28.38
CA SER A 513 27.73 10.48 -27.39
C SER A 513 27.66 9.63 -26.12
N ILE A 514 27.61 8.30 -26.23
CA ILE A 514 27.52 7.40 -25.07
C ILE A 514 28.81 7.48 -24.25
N VAL A 515 29.96 7.52 -24.91
CA VAL A 515 31.26 7.65 -24.23
C VAL A 515 31.36 8.99 -23.50
N TYR A 516 30.99 10.08 -24.18
CA TYR A 516 30.96 11.42 -23.59
C TYR A 516 30.02 11.51 -22.38
N HIS A 517 28.78 11.05 -22.52
CA HIS A 517 27.77 11.09 -21.47
C HIS A 517 28.17 10.25 -20.25
N ASN A 518 28.75 9.07 -20.47
CA ASN A 518 29.29 8.26 -19.37
C ASN A 518 30.44 8.96 -18.64
N ALA A 519 31.32 9.67 -19.36
CA ALA A 519 32.43 10.41 -18.75
C ALA A 519 31.94 11.64 -17.98
N LEU A 520 30.92 12.33 -18.51
CA LEU A 520 30.29 13.46 -17.85
C LEU A 520 29.58 13.02 -16.56
N GLY A 521 28.76 11.97 -16.61
CA GLY A 521 28.08 11.42 -15.44
C GLY A 521 29.01 10.80 -14.39
N ALA A 522 30.27 10.52 -14.75
CA ALA A 522 31.28 10.08 -13.78
C ALA A 522 31.54 11.10 -12.68
N PHE A 523 31.32 12.39 -12.92
CA PHE A 523 31.50 13.45 -11.91
C PHE A 523 30.53 13.33 -10.73
N ASP A 524 29.46 12.53 -10.85
CA ASP A 524 28.48 12.35 -9.78
C ASP A 524 28.80 11.16 -8.87
N TYR A 525 29.69 10.23 -9.27
CA TYR A 525 30.05 9.04 -8.48
C TYR A 525 31.55 8.74 -8.37
N TYR A 526 32.40 9.40 -9.17
CA TYR A 526 33.84 9.25 -9.09
C TYR A 526 34.42 10.24 -8.09
N GLU A 527 35.06 9.72 -7.05
CA GLU A 527 35.72 10.55 -6.04
C GLU A 527 37.12 10.97 -6.50
N PHE A 528 37.26 12.25 -6.86
CA PHE A 528 38.52 12.88 -7.19
C PHE A 528 39.34 13.16 -5.93
N GLU A 529 40.63 12.86 -5.97
CA GLU A 529 41.54 13.08 -4.84
C GLU A 529 42.41 14.32 -5.05
N THR A 530 43.09 14.77 -3.99
CA THR A 530 44.00 15.94 -4.06
C THR A 530 45.10 15.76 -5.14
N THR A 531 45.48 14.53 -5.46
CA THR A 531 46.43 14.22 -6.54
C THR A 531 45.86 14.45 -7.95
N ASP A 532 44.54 14.53 -8.09
CA ASP A 532 43.85 14.80 -9.36
C ASP A 532 43.71 16.30 -9.64
N LEU A 533 43.86 17.17 -8.63
CA LEU A 533 43.74 18.63 -8.74
C LEU A 533 44.55 19.24 -9.91
N PRO A 534 45.82 18.87 -10.16
CA PRO A 534 46.55 19.40 -11.31
C PRO A 534 45.86 19.16 -12.65
N LYS A 535 45.18 18.02 -12.82
CA LYS A 535 44.45 17.67 -14.05
C LYS A 535 43.11 18.40 -14.13
N LEU A 536 42.40 18.53 -13.01
CA LEU A 536 41.19 19.36 -12.92
C LEU A 536 41.50 20.82 -13.32
N TYR A 537 42.59 21.38 -12.79
CA TYR A 537 43.03 22.74 -13.16
C TYR A 537 43.41 22.86 -14.64
N GLU A 538 44.07 21.86 -15.20
CA GLU A 538 44.43 21.85 -16.61
C GLU A 538 43.19 21.81 -17.51
N ALA A 539 42.23 20.92 -17.19
CA ALA A 539 41.02 20.68 -17.96
C ALA A 539 40.11 21.92 -18.07
N LEU A 540 40.13 22.83 -17.09
CA LEU A 540 39.42 24.11 -17.16
C LEU A 540 39.89 25.02 -18.32
N ASN A 541 41.07 24.77 -18.88
CA ASN A 541 41.60 25.53 -20.03
C ASN A 541 41.23 24.92 -21.38
N TYR A 542 40.56 23.76 -21.41
CA TYR A 542 40.19 23.09 -22.64
C TYR A 542 38.88 23.64 -23.23
N SER A 543 38.76 23.46 -24.54
CA SER A 543 37.54 23.72 -25.32
C SER A 543 37.13 22.44 -26.02
N TYR A 544 35.82 22.23 -26.12
CA TYR A 544 35.20 21.06 -26.72
C TYR A 544 34.39 21.46 -27.96
N ASP A 545 33.81 20.48 -28.65
CA ASP A 545 33.16 20.65 -29.96
C ASP A 545 32.04 21.72 -29.99
N SER A 546 31.47 22.09 -28.84
CA SER A 546 30.57 23.24 -28.69
C SER A 546 30.88 24.05 -27.42
N GLN A 547 30.47 25.32 -27.43
CA GLN A 547 30.59 26.18 -26.25
C GLN A 547 29.71 25.68 -25.09
N GLU A 548 28.51 25.18 -25.40
CA GLU A 548 27.60 24.56 -24.43
C GLU A 548 28.26 23.38 -23.72
N LYS A 549 28.81 22.42 -24.48
CA LYS A 549 29.57 21.28 -23.96
C LYS A 549 30.77 21.73 -23.12
N THR A 550 31.46 22.77 -23.58
CA THR A 550 32.61 23.35 -22.86
C THR A 550 32.19 23.93 -21.52
N ASN A 551 31.09 24.68 -21.47
CA ASN A 551 30.61 25.29 -20.23
C ASN A 551 30.13 24.23 -19.25
N LEU A 552 29.36 23.24 -19.70
CA LEU A 552 28.85 22.15 -18.86
C LEU A 552 29.98 21.33 -18.23
N ILE A 553 31.03 21.00 -18.99
CA ILE A 553 32.19 20.27 -18.46
C ILE A 553 32.93 21.10 -17.42
N LYS A 554 33.14 22.41 -17.69
CA LYS A 554 33.81 23.29 -16.73
C LYS A 554 33.01 23.48 -15.46
N ASP A 555 31.69 23.50 -15.56
CA ASP A 555 30.75 23.53 -14.44
C ASP A 555 30.91 22.27 -13.57
N LYS A 556 30.84 21.08 -14.18
CA LYS A 556 31.09 19.81 -13.49
C LYS A 556 32.46 19.74 -12.84
N ILE A 557 33.52 20.25 -13.49
CA ILE A 557 34.86 20.34 -12.89
C ILE A 557 34.88 21.32 -11.71
N ALA A 558 34.23 22.48 -11.85
CA ALA A 558 34.18 23.48 -10.79
C ALA A 558 33.49 22.93 -9.54
N GLU A 559 32.35 22.23 -9.69
CA GLU A 559 31.62 21.58 -8.60
C GLU A 559 32.51 20.66 -7.76
N GLN A 560 33.46 19.94 -8.38
CA GLN A 560 34.37 19.06 -7.65
C GLN A 560 35.26 19.80 -6.64
N PHE A 561 35.50 21.10 -6.82
CA PHE A 561 36.30 21.87 -5.88
C PHE A 561 35.62 22.13 -4.53
N SER A 562 34.31 21.87 -4.42
CA SER A 562 33.61 21.82 -3.14
C SER A 562 33.99 20.58 -2.31
N LEU A 563 34.38 19.49 -2.97
CA LEU A 563 34.74 18.21 -2.35
C LEU A 563 36.26 18.08 -2.17
N VAL A 564 37.03 18.54 -3.16
CA VAL A 564 38.49 18.45 -3.16
C VAL A 564 39.12 19.79 -3.56
N SER A 565 39.93 20.37 -2.69
CA SER A 565 40.61 21.63 -2.96
C SER A 565 42.00 21.69 -2.34
N ASP A 566 42.81 22.64 -2.79
CA ASP A 566 44.11 22.98 -2.21
C ASP A 566 44.32 24.50 -2.19
N SER A 567 45.50 24.94 -1.75
CA SER A 567 45.84 26.36 -1.65
C SER A 567 45.79 27.13 -2.98
N LYS A 568 45.77 26.44 -4.14
CA LYS A 568 45.70 27.07 -5.48
C LYS A 568 44.28 27.21 -6.00
N THR A 569 43.32 26.44 -5.45
CA THR A 569 41.95 26.37 -5.95
C THR A 569 41.31 27.76 -6.04
N LEU A 570 41.49 28.59 -5.00
CA LEU A 570 40.92 29.94 -4.96
C LEU A 570 41.40 30.82 -6.14
N ASP A 571 42.70 30.81 -6.43
CA ASP A 571 43.28 31.57 -7.54
C ASP A 571 42.79 31.05 -8.90
N VAL A 572 42.66 29.72 -9.04
CA VAL A 572 42.12 29.09 -10.26
C VAL A 572 40.68 29.52 -10.50
N LEU A 573 39.82 29.43 -9.49
CA LEU A 573 38.42 29.83 -9.57
C LEU A 573 38.26 31.32 -9.85
N LYS A 574 39.05 32.17 -9.21
CA LYS A 574 39.07 33.62 -9.48
C LYS A 574 39.46 33.94 -10.92
N ASN A 575 40.50 33.28 -11.44
CA ASN A 575 40.93 33.47 -12.83
C ASN A 575 39.87 32.97 -13.81
N LEU A 576 39.22 31.84 -13.52
CA LEU A 576 38.13 31.31 -14.33
C LEU A 576 36.93 32.26 -14.33
N TYR A 577 36.53 32.79 -13.17
CA TYR A 577 35.41 33.73 -13.05
C TYR A 577 35.60 35.00 -13.88
N THR A 578 36.83 35.55 -13.84
CA THR A 578 37.17 36.82 -14.50
C THR A 578 37.44 36.69 -16.01
N ASN A 579 37.44 35.46 -16.54
CA ASN A 579 37.61 35.22 -17.97
C ASN A 579 36.36 35.66 -18.74
N GLU A 580 36.55 36.43 -19.82
CA GLU A 580 35.46 36.95 -20.65
C GLU A 580 34.60 35.86 -21.30
N SER A 581 35.14 34.64 -21.45
CA SER A 581 34.42 33.49 -22.03
C SER A 581 33.54 32.73 -21.03
N THR A 582 33.66 33.01 -19.73
CA THR A 582 32.91 32.32 -18.67
C THR A 582 31.46 32.83 -18.65
N ASN A 583 30.50 31.92 -18.87
CA ASN A 583 29.08 32.24 -18.79
C ASN A 583 28.63 32.45 -17.35
N ASP A 584 27.43 33.00 -17.20
CA ASP A 584 26.92 33.38 -15.88
C ASP A 584 26.55 32.15 -15.03
N ASP A 585 26.17 31.01 -15.62
CA ASP A 585 25.92 29.76 -14.85
C ASP A 585 27.19 29.29 -14.13
N LEU A 586 28.30 29.16 -14.86
CA LEU A 586 29.59 28.77 -14.28
C LEU A 586 30.07 29.79 -13.24
N LYS A 587 29.85 31.09 -13.47
CA LYS A 587 30.14 32.12 -12.46
C LYS A 587 29.34 31.90 -11.18
N ALA A 588 28.05 31.55 -11.29
CA ALA A 588 27.21 31.28 -10.14
C ALA A 588 27.68 30.03 -9.35
N THR A 589 28.04 28.96 -10.06
CA THR A 589 28.66 27.76 -9.45
C THR A 589 29.92 28.13 -8.69
N ILE A 590 30.83 28.89 -9.31
CA ILE A 590 32.07 29.37 -8.68
C ILE A 590 31.78 30.18 -7.40
N LEU A 591 30.81 31.09 -7.43
CA LEU A 591 30.44 31.90 -6.26
C LEU A 591 29.84 31.08 -5.12
N THR A 592 29.22 29.95 -5.42
CA THR A 592 28.70 29.01 -4.41
C THR A 592 29.82 28.21 -3.76
N ILE A 593 30.88 27.90 -4.51
CA ILE A 593 32.01 27.09 -4.03
C ILE A 593 32.98 27.92 -3.19
N ILE A 594 33.37 29.11 -3.66
CA ILE A 594 34.44 29.92 -3.04
C ILE A 594 34.27 30.08 -1.52
N PRO A 595 33.10 30.46 -0.98
CA PRO A 595 32.92 30.66 0.46
C PRO A 595 33.18 29.42 1.31
N ASN A 596 33.09 28.22 0.73
CA ASN A 596 33.26 26.94 1.42
C ASN A 596 34.70 26.40 1.34
N LEU A 597 35.60 27.08 0.63
CA LEU A 597 37.01 26.69 0.57
C LEU A 597 37.68 26.95 1.93
N GLU A 598 38.57 26.04 2.34
CA GLU A 598 39.43 26.23 3.51
C GLU A 598 40.55 27.27 3.22
N ASN A 599 40.17 28.54 3.09
CA ASN A 599 41.07 29.64 2.76
C ASN A 599 40.57 30.98 3.36
N ASP A 600 41.43 31.64 4.15
CA ASP A 600 41.11 32.91 4.84
C ASP A 600 40.72 34.06 3.90
N ASP A 601 41.22 34.07 2.67
CA ASP A 601 40.93 35.11 1.67
C ASP A 601 39.63 34.83 0.88
N ALA A 602 39.06 33.63 0.99
CA ALA A 602 37.95 33.18 0.15
C ALA A 602 36.74 34.11 0.22
N LEU A 603 36.30 34.49 1.43
CA LEU A 603 35.14 35.35 1.62
C LEU A 603 35.36 36.76 1.04
N SER A 604 36.59 37.30 1.15
CA SER A 604 36.93 38.58 0.53
C SER A 604 36.91 38.50 -0.99
N VAL A 605 37.44 37.42 -1.57
CA VAL A 605 37.43 37.19 -3.03
C VAL A 605 36.00 37.01 -3.53
N TYR A 606 35.18 36.19 -2.86
CA TYR A 606 33.76 36.03 -3.16
C TYR A 606 33.06 37.39 -3.23
N LYS A 607 33.24 38.23 -2.20
CA LYS A 607 32.64 39.56 -2.13
C LYS A 607 33.01 40.41 -3.34
N ASP A 608 34.31 40.48 -3.64
CA ASP A 608 34.83 41.30 -4.72
C ASP A 608 34.31 40.83 -6.08
N LEU A 609 34.19 39.52 -6.31
CA LEU A 609 33.66 38.97 -7.54
C LEU A 609 32.15 39.21 -7.67
N PHE A 610 31.39 38.87 -6.64
CA PHE A 610 29.94 38.95 -6.64
C PHE A 610 29.43 40.39 -6.75
N LEU A 611 29.94 41.32 -5.93
CA LEU A 611 29.41 42.67 -5.88
C LEU A 611 29.82 43.53 -7.10
N ASN A 612 30.95 43.23 -7.75
CA ASN A 612 31.43 44.01 -8.90
C ASN A 612 30.97 43.46 -10.26
N ASN A 613 30.78 42.14 -10.37
CA ASN A 613 30.40 41.50 -11.63
C ASN A 613 29.47 40.31 -11.41
N PRO A 614 28.27 40.51 -10.83
CA PRO A 614 27.36 39.42 -10.49
C PRO A 614 26.84 38.71 -11.76
N PRO A 615 26.63 37.38 -11.74
CA PRO A 615 25.99 36.68 -12.84
C PRO A 615 24.51 37.06 -12.97
N VAL A 616 24.07 37.51 -14.14
CA VAL A 616 22.69 38.02 -14.33
C VAL A 616 21.90 37.26 -15.40
N ASN A 617 22.58 36.50 -16.26
CA ASN A 617 21.98 35.70 -17.33
C ASN A 617 22.19 34.21 -17.08
N THR A 618 21.72 33.69 -15.94
CA THR A 618 21.76 32.23 -15.67
C THR A 618 20.40 31.62 -15.92
N GLU A 619 20.36 30.48 -16.61
CA GLU A 619 19.14 29.74 -16.90
C GLU A 619 18.59 29.08 -15.63
N ASN A 620 19.48 28.71 -14.70
CA ASN A 620 19.14 28.11 -13.42
C ASN A 620 19.11 29.14 -12.29
N TYR A 621 18.17 29.01 -11.36
CA TYR A 621 18.18 29.79 -10.12
C TYR A 621 19.14 29.12 -9.12
N THR A 622 20.22 29.82 -8.75
CA THR A 622 21.28 29.29 -7.89
C THR A 622 21.21 29.91 -6.50
N TRP A 623 20.36 29.32 -5.64
CA TRP A 623 20.15 29.71 -4.23
C TRP A 623 21.47 29.96 -3.46
N GLY A 624 22.52 29.19 -3.77
CA GLY A 624 23.81 29.25 -3.09
C GLY A 624 24.62 30.53 -3.29
N VAL A 625 24.36 31.34 -4.34
CA VAL A 625 25.20 32.51 -4.65
C VAL A 625 25.17 33.56 -3.55
N VAL A 626 24.06 33.70 -2.84
CA VAL A 626 23.87 34.71 -1.78
C VAL A 626 24.09 34.14 -0.38
N SER A 627 24.47 32.86 -0.24
CA SER A 627 24.54 32.17 1.05
C SER A 627 25.39 32.90 2.11
N PRO A 628 26.54 33.55 1.79
CA PRO A 628 27.30 34.25 2.81
C PRO A 628 26.54 35.41 3.47
N PHE A 629 25.59 36.03 2.75
CA PHE A 629 24.72 37.10 3.28
C PHE A 629 23.54 36.57 4.09
N THR A 630 23.06 35.35 3.80
CA THR A 630 21.97 34.72 4.55
C THR A 630 22.48 34.02 5.80
N ASP A 631 23.66 33.41 5.75
CA ASP A 631 24.24 32.58 6.82
C ASP A 631 24.87 33.42 7.93
N SER A 632 25.28 34.66 7.62
CA SER A 632 25.91 35.58 8.57
C SER A 632 25.30 36.97 8.51
N LEU A 633 24.42 37.26 9.46
CA LEU A 633 23.82 38.58 9.62
C LEU A 633 24.87 39.70 9.78
N ASN A 634 25.96 39.44 10.51
CA ASN A 634 27.05 40.41 10.67
C ASN A 634 27.72 40.73 9.33
N TYR A 635 28.00 39.70 8.53
CA TYR A 635 28.59 39.88 7.20
C TYR A 635 27.64 40.67 6.28
N ALA A 636 26.34 40.39 6.35
CA ALA A 636 25.34 41.14 5.61
C ALA A 636 25.30 42.61 6.02
N ILE A 637 25.29 42.91 7.32
CA ILE A 637 25.30 44.28 7.87
C ILE A 637 26.53 45.05 7.39
N GLU A 638 27.73 44.47 7.51
CA GLU A 638 28.99 45.11 7.14
C GLU A 638 29.06 45.50 5.66
N ASN A 639 28.41 44.72 4.79
CA ASN A 639 28.49 44.87 3.34
C ASN A 639 27.16 45.32 2.70
N TYR A 640 26.13 45.64 3.50
CA TYR A 640 24.77 45.90 3.04
C TYR A 640 24.67 47.04 2.03
N LYS A 641 25.48 48.09 2.22
CA LYS A 641 25.47 49.26 1.34
C LYS A 641 25.73 48.88 -0.12
N ASP A 642 26.68 47.99 -0.36
CA ASP A 642 27.04 47.55 -1.70
C ASP A 642 26.10 46.43 -2.17
N PHE A 643 25.77 45.48 -1.28
CA PHE A 643 24.84 44.38 -1.56
C PHE A 643 23.45 44.87 -1.99
N SER A 644 22.88 45.87 -1.31
CA SER A 644 21.55 46.43 -1.64
C SER A 644 21.50 47.05 -3.05
N THR A 645 22.64 47.37 -3.68
CA THR A 645 22.66 47.86 -5.07
C THR A 645 22.31 46.78 -6.09
N LEU A 646 22.37 45.50 -5.72
CA LEU A 646 21.99 44.37 -6.56
C LEU A 646 20.49 44.34 -6.88
N ILE A 647 19.65 45.08 -6.15
CA ILE A 647 18.20 45.25 -6.42
C ILE A 647 17.91 45.69 -7.88
N LYS A 648 18.88 46.34 -8.54
CA LYS A 648 18.78 46.75 -9.95
C LYS A 648 18.66 45.55 -10.90
N HIS A 649 19.17 44.39 -10.50
CA HIS A 649 19.12 43.14 -11.25
C HIS A 649 17.93 42.32 -10.77
N GLU A 650 16.97 42.06 -11.67
CA GLU A 650 15.73 41.31 -11.35
C GLU A 650 16.00 40.01 -10.60
N LYS A 651 17.00 39.25 -11.04
CA LYS A 651 17.40 37.96 -10.47
C LYS A 651 17.72 37.99 -8.97
N TYR A 652 18.23 39.11 -8.46
CA TYR A 652 18.65 39.25 -7.06
C TYR A 652 17.63 40.01 -6.20
N ARG A 653 16.49 40.43 -6.75
CA ARG A 653 15.55 41.27 -6.01
C ARG A 653 14.98 40.55 -4.80
N SER A 654 14.62 39.27 -4.96
CA SER A 654 14.12 38.42 -3.87
C SER A 654 15.15 38.34 -2.74
N ASP A 655 16.39 37.96 -3.07
CA ASP A 655 17.48 37.82 -2.11
C ASP A 655 17.80 39.13 -1.38
N VAL A 656 17.81 40.25 -2.12
CA VAL A 656 18.04 41.57 -1.53
C VAL A 656 16.93 41.93 -0.56
N LEU A 657 15.66 41.65 -0.89
CA LEU A 657 14.53 41.89 0.00
C LEU A 657 14.61 41.01 1.26
N ASP A 658 14.93 39.73 1.11
CA ASP A 658 14.97 38.79 2.23
C ASP A 658 16.14 39.08 3.19
N VAL A 659 17.33 39.37 2.68
CA VAL A 659 18.47 39.82 3.51
C VAL A 659 18.16 41.19 4.15
N SER A 660 17.53 42.11 3.42
CA SER A 660 17.10 43.40 3.98
C SER A 660 16.11 43.22 5.12
N LEU A 661 15.19 42.27 5.00
CA LEU A 661 14.22 41.96 6.03
C LEU A 661 14.89 41.39 7.29
N ASN A 662 15.86 40.47 7.12
CA ASN A 662 16.63 39.92 8.23
C ASN A 662 17.38 41.02 8.99
N ILE A 663 18.00 41.98 8.30
CA ILE A 663 18.65 43.14 8.91
C ILE A 663 17.63 44.06 9.58
N LEU A 664 16.45 44.25 8.99
CA LEU A 664 15.41 45.10 9.56
C LEU A 664 14.85 44.53 10.87
N GLN A 665 14.75 43.20 10.97
CA GLN A 665 14.25 42.49 12.15
C GLN A 665 15.33 42.29 13.23
N ASP A 666 16.58 42.67 12.95
CA ASP A 666 17.68 42.60 13.90
C ASP A 666 17.43 43.47 15.15
N SER A 667 17.62 42.88 16.31
CA SER A 667 17.47 43.54 17.61
C SER A 667 18.63 44.46 17.99
N THR A 668 19.76 44.41 17.28
CA THR A 668 20.99 45.14 17.64
C THR A 668 21.09 46.56 17.08
N GLY A 669 20.04 47.06 16.41
CA GLY A 669 19.87 48.48 16.07
C GLY A 669 20.29 48.87 14.65
N HIS A 670 20.45 47.90 13.74
CA HIS A 670 20.84 48.15 12.34
C HIS A 670 19.66 48.44 11.40
N SER A 671 18.43 48.51 11.92
CA SER A 671 17.21 48.70 11.13
C SER A 671 17.21 49.97 10.27
N SER A 672 17.98 50.99 10.63
CA SER A 672 18.13 52.22 9.83
C SER A 672 18.83 51.99 8.50
N LEU A 673 19.73 51.00 8.39
CA LEU A 673 20.40 50.67 7.12
C LEU A 673 19.37 50.36 6.01
N VAL A 674 18.32 49.65 6.39
CA VAL A 674 17.22 49.23 5.52
C VAL A 674 16.16 50.33 5.44
N SER A 675 15.73 50.86 6.58
CA SER A 675 14.64 51.85 6.65
C SER A 675 14.94 53.13 5.86
N ASP A 676 16.20 53.57 5.83
CA ASP A 676 16.63 54.76 5.08
C ASP A 676 16.66 54.52 3.56
N ASN A 677 16.53 53.27 3.09
CA ASN A 677 16.61 52.88 1.68
C ASN A 677 15.33 52.20 1.14
N MET A 678 14.21 52.26 1.88
CA MET A 678 12.94 51.63 1.48
C MET A 678 12.48 52.03 0.06
N GLU A 679 12.63 53.30 -0.32
CA GLU A 679 12.26 53.76 -1.67
C GLU A 679 13.01 53.00 -2.77
N LYS A 680 14.30 52.71 -2.57
CA LYS A 680 15.11 51.97 -3.54
C LYS A 680 14.76 50.49 -3.59
N LEU A 681 14.47 49.88 -2.43
CA LEU A 681 14.10 48.46 -2.36
C LEU A 681 12.78 48.19 -3.10
N PHE A 682 11.85 49.13 -3.06
CA PHE A 682 10.52 48.99 -3.64
C PHE A 682 10.37 49.66 -5.03
N GLN A 683 11.44 50.22 -5.61
CA GLN A 683 11.35 50.99 -6.86
C GLN A 683 10.92 50.16 -8.09
N TYR A 684 11.09 48.83 -8.05
CA TYR A 684 10.73 47.92 -9.14
C TYR A 684 9.41 47.16 -8.91
N MET A 685 8.79 47.32 -7.73
CA MET A 685 7.60 46.58 -7.32
C MET A 685 6.46 46.65 -8.35
N GLU A 686 6.22 47.82 -8.95
CA GLU A 686 5.14 47.98 -9.93
C GLU A 686 5.42 47.22 -11.23
N SER A 687 6.63 47.31 -11.77
CA SER A 687 7.01 46.57 -12.97
C SER A 687 7.01 45.05 -12.72
N ASP A 688 7.45 44.63 -11.53
CA ASP A 688 7.49 43.22 -11.15
C ASP A 688 6.08 42.63 -11.03
N LEU A 689 5.14 43.39 -10.45
CA LEU A 689 3.73 43.01 -10.40
C LEU A 689 3.11 42.89 -11.79
N GLN A 690 3.36 43.87 -12.67
CA GLN A 690 2.84 43.83 -14.04
C GLN A 690 3.33 42.59 -14.78
N LYS A 691 4.64 42.31 -14.68
CA LYS A 691 5.24 41.10 -15.26
C LYS A 691 4.60 39.83 -14.70
N TYR A 692 4.50 39.69 -13.38
CA TYR A 692 3.83 38.54 -12.76
C TYR A 692 2.41 38.33 -13.31
N LEU A 693 1.60 39.39 -13.40
CA LEU A 693 0.23 39.30 -13.90
C LEU A 693 0.15 38.93 -15.39
N GLU A 694 1.14 39.28 -16.20
CA GLU A 694 1.23 38.89 -17.62
C GLU A 694 1.69 37.45 -17.81
N GLU A 695 2.42 36.88 -16.85
CA GLU A 695 3.08 35.57 -16.98
C GLU A 695 2.41 34.45 -16.20
N LYS A 696 1.59 34.76 -15.18
CA LYS A 696 0.95 33.76 -14.31
C LYS A 696 0.09 32.72 -15.03
N ASP A 697 -0.42 33.04 -16.23
CA ASP A 697 -1.34 32.20 -17.00
C ASP A 697 -0.64 31.50 -18.19
N LYS A 698 0.69 31.58 -18.31
CA LYS A 698 1.45 30.90 -19.38
C LYS A 698 1.67 29.42 -19.02
N ASP A 699 1.74 28.56 -20.04
CA ASP A 699 1.94 27.11 -19.89
C ASP A 699 3.28 26.74 -19.21
N GLU A 700 4.30 27.59 -19.33
CA GLU A 700 5.57 27.47 -18.62
C GLU A 700 5.54 28.32 -17.34
N TYR A 701 5.37 27.65 -16.19
CA TYR A 701 5.25 28.29 -14.88
C TYR A 701 6.60 28.78 -14.35
N ASP A 702 6.78 30.09 -14.23
CA ASP A 702 8.00 30.70 -13.66
C ASP A 702 7.91 30.84 -12.12
N TYR A 703 8.61 29.95 -11.42
CA TYR A 703 8.70 29.97 -9.95
C TYR A 703 9.50 31.17 -9.40
N SER A 704 10.36 31.82 -10.20
CA SER A 704 11.20 32.93 -9.75
C SER A 704 10.38 34.20 -9.49
N MET A 705 9.39 34.48 -10.36
CA MET A 705 8.49 35.61 -10.17
C MET A 705 7.58 35.42 -8.95
N ASN A 706 7.11 34.19 -8.70
CA ASN A 706 6.34 33.90 -7.49
C ASN A 706 7.16 34.16 -6.21
N SER A 707 8.42 33.73 -6.19
CA SER A 707 9.33 33.95 -5.06
C SER A 707 9.53 35.46 -4.80
N LEU A 708 9.74 36.24 -5.86
CA LEU A 708 9.89 37.70 -5.75
C LEU A 708 8.63 38.40 -5.21
N ILE A 709 7.44 38.04 -5.72
CA ILE A 709 6.17 38.59 -5.23
C ILE A 709 5.97 38.24 -3.76
N TYR A 710 6.31 37.02 -3.36
CA TYR A 710 6.30 36.63 -1.96
C TYR A 710 7.24 37.47 -1.10
N SER A 711 8.50 37.67 -1.50
CA SER A 711 9.46 38.45 -0.70
C SER A 711 8.98 39.89 -0.47
N TYR A 712 8.34 40.53 -1.46
CA TYR A 712 7.66 41.82 -1.25
C TYR A 712 6.55 41.74 -0.19
N LEU A 713 5.67 40.73 -0.26
CA LEU A 713 4.58 40.55 0.70
C LEU A 713 5.09 40.24 2.11
N ASN A 714 6.07 39.33 2.23
CA ASN A 714 6.73 38.97 3.49
C ASN A 714 7.35 40.22 4.15
N PHE A 715 8.03 41.05 3.35
CA PHE A 715 8.60 42.31 3.81
C PHE A 715 7.51 43.26 4.36
N LEU A 716 6.40 43.44 3.63
CA LEU A 716 5.27 44.29 4.04
C LEU A 716 4.47 43.72 5.23
N ASN A 717 4.53 42.40 5.46
CA ASN A 717 3.92 41.75 6.64
C ASN A 717 4.71 41.98 7.93
N LYS A 718 6.00 42.27 7.82
CA LYS A 718 6.91 42.42 8.97
C LYS A 718 7.40 43.84 9.17
N SER A 719 7.13 44.75 8.22
CA SER A 719 7.52 46.15 8.29
C SER A 719 6.41 47.07 7.79
N SER A 720 6.35 48.29 8.34
CA SER A 720 5.41 49.30 7.85
C SER A 720 6.08 50.22 6.84
N TYR A 721 5.58 50.20 5.61
CA TYR A 721 5.97 51.13 4.56
C TYR A 721 4.76 51.45 3.69
N LYS A 722 4.23 52.67 3.83
CA LYS A 722 2.98 53.07 3.19
C LYS A 722 3.23 54.09 2.09
N ASN A 723 2.93 53.72 0.86
CA ASN A 723 2.81 54.63 -0.28
C ASN A 723 1.71 54.16 -1.24
N GLU A 724 1.57 54.84 -2.38
CA GLU A 724 0.59 54.52 -3.42
C GLU A 724 0.86 53.17 -4.11
N PHE A 725 2.12 52.82 -4.32
CA PHE A 725 2.54 51.56 -4.95
C PHE A 725 2.24 50.36 -4.06
N THR A 726 2.57 50.41 -2.77
CA THR A 726 2.29 49.31 -1.82
C THR A 726 0.80 49.11 -1.58
N ASP A 727 -0.03 50.17 -1.68
CA ASP A 727 -1.49 50.04 -1.66
C ASP A 727 -2.00 49.33 -2.93
N THR A 728 -1.54 49.78 -4.10
CA THR A 728 -1.91 49.20 -5.39
C THR A 728 -1.49 47.72 -5.48
N PHE A 729 -0.26 47.42 -5.08
CA PHE A 729 0.31 46.07 -5.08
C PHE A 729 -0.51 45.12 -4.21
N THR A 730 -0.68 45.45 -2.92
CA THR A 730 -1.40 44.59 -2.00
C THR A 730 -2.90 44.53 -2.30
N SER A 731 -3.53 45.60 -2.81
CA SER A 731 -4.95 45.58 -3.18
C SER A 731 -5.23 44.73 -4.42
N THR A 732 -4.27 44.64 -5.33
CA THR A 732 -4.35 43.79 -6.52
C THR A 732 -4.21 42.32 -6.13
N LEU A 733 -3.14 41.96 -5.41
CA LEU A 733 -2.89 40.57 -5.00
C LEU A 733 -3.92 40.05 -3.99
N ALA A 734 -4.48 40.90 -3.12
CA ALA A 734 -5.56 40.49 -2.22
C ALA A 734 -6.81 40.00 -2.99
N LYS A 735 -7.01 40.44 -4.24
CA LYS A 735 -8.13 40.04 -5.09
C LYS A 735 -7.78 38.93 -6.08
N GLU A 736 -6.54 38.43 -6.05
CA GLU A 736 -6.11 37.32 -6.88
C GLU A 736 -6.89 36.05 -6.49
N LYS A 737 -7.46 35.38 -7.48
CA LYS A 737 -8.33 34.21 -7.25
C LYS A 737 -7.61 32.91 -7.47
N ASP A 738 -6.61 32.91 -8.34
CA ASP A 738 -5.91 31.70 -8.75
C ASP A 738 -4.82 31.32 -7.74
N ASN A 739 -4.44 32.24 -6.85
CA ASN A 739 -3.46 32.01 -5.79
C ASN A 739 -3.98 32.51 -4.43
N GLN A 740 -4.61 31.60 -3.67
CA GLN A 740 -5.18 31.90 -2.35
C GLN A 740 -4.11 32.33 -1.34
N TRP A 741 -2.90 31.81 -1.47
CA TRP A 741 -1.80 32.16 -0.57
C TRP A 741 -1.33 33.60 -0.76
N PHE A 742 -1.19 34.08 -2.01
CA PHE A 742 -0.93 35.50 -2.25
C PHE A 742 -2.06 36.40 -1.81
N SER A 743 -3.32 35.99 -2.01
CA SER A 743 -4.48 36.72 -1.49
C SER A 743 -4.40 36.87 0.04
N LEU A 744 -4.05 35.80 0.74
CA LEU A 744 -3.84 35.80 2.19
C LEU A 744 -2.70 36.72 2.61
N GLN A 745 -1.50 36.52 2.06
CA GLN A 745 -0.30 37.30 2.40
C GLN A 745 -0.48 38.80 2.10
N ALA A 746 -1.18 39.16 1.02
CA ALA A 746 -1.52 40.54 0.71
C ALA A 746 -2.58 41.10 1.69
N THR A 747 -3.55 40.29 2.08
CA THR A 747 -4.57 40.69 3.08
C THR A 747 -3.94 40.99 4.43
N THR A 748 -3.04 40.13 4.92
CA THR A 748 -2.33 40.37 6.19
C THR A 748 -1.42 41.59 6.08
N ALA A 749 -0.74 41.80 4.94
CA ALA A 749 0.11 42.97 4.73
C ALA A 749 -0.70 44.28 4.79
N ARG A 750 -1.94 44.27 4.29
CA ARG A 750 -2.88 45.40 4.41
C ARG A 750 -3.31 45.65 5.84
N ILE A 751 -3.52 44.60 6.64
CA ILE A 751 -3.82 44.74 8.08
C ILE A 751 -2.63 45.37 8.82
N VAL A 752 -1.42 44.83 8.60
CA VAL A 752 -0.15 45.32 9.18
C VAL A 752 0.07 46.79 8.85
N ASN A 753 -0.18 47.19 7.61
CA ASN A 753 -0.01 48.57 7.15
C ASN A 753 -1.24 49.46 7.32
N ASN A 754 -2.32 48.98 7.95
CA ASN A 754 -3.56 49.73 8.14
C ASN A 754 -4.08 50.36 6.83
N TYR A 755 -4.11 49.56 5.75
CA TYR A 755 -4.78 49.89 4.50
C TYR A 755 -6.27 49.52 4.56
N PRO A 756 -7.14 50.20 3.80
CA PRO A 756 -8.57 49.84 3.74
C PRO A 756 -8.77 48.41 3.23
N LEU A 757 -9.63 47.64 3.91
CA LEU A 757 -10.10 46.33 3.48
C LEU A 757 -11.63 46.36 3.41
N ASP A 758 -12.20 45.72 2.40
CA ASP A 758 -13.65 45.55 2.31
C ASP A 758 -14.12 44.56 3.39
N ASN A 759 -15.16 44.95 4.14
CA ASN A 759 -15.64 44.16 5.28
C ASN A 759 -16.25 42.81 4.85
N ALA A 760 -16.91 42.75 3.70
CA ALA A 760 -17.49 41.49 3.21
C ALA A 760 -16.40 40.54 2.71
N PHE A 761 -15.37 41.07 2.05
CA PHE A 761 -14.19 40.31 1.66
C PHE A 761 -13.46 39.70 2.86
N ILE A 762 -13.15 40.49 3.90
CA ILE A 762 -12.42 39.97 5.06
C ILE A 762 -13.25 38.95 5.84
N GLU A 763 -14.57 39.13 5.93
CA GLU A 763 -15.47 38.14 6.54
C GLU A 763 -15.45 36.82 5.77
N THR A 764 -15.43 36.88 4.44
CA THR A 764 -15.33 35.69 3.57
C THR A 764 -13.98 34.97 3.75
N GLN A 765 -12.88 35.71 3.83
CA GLN A 765 -11.55 35.14 4.09
C GLN A 765 -11.49 34.48 5.47
N MET A 766 -12.00 35.13 6.53
CA MET A 766 -12.04 34.53 7.86
C MET A 766 -13.03 33.35 7.98
N ASP A 767 -13.97 33.15 7.05
CA ASP A 767 -14.78 31.93 7.02
C ASP A 767 -13.98 30.71 6.56
N SER A 768 -12.90 30.88 5.78
CA SER A 768 -11.98 29.81 5.40
C SER A 768 -11.06 29.40 6.55
N LEU A 769 -10.88 28.10 6.79
CA LEU A 769 -9.90 27.61 7.76
C LEU A 769 -8.45 27.85 7.30
N PHE A 770 -8.22 27.90 5.99
CA PHE A 770 -6.92 28.16 5.38
C PHE A 770 -6.34 29.55 5.71
N SER A 771 -7.17 30.59 5.78
CA SER A 771 -6.68 31.98 5.96
C SER A 771 -7.02 32.62 7.30
N ARG A 772 -7.93 32.00 8.08
CA ARG A 772 -8.43 32.58 9.34
C ARG A 772 -7.32 32.79 10.36
N PHE A 773 -6.38 31.85 10.49
CA PHE A 773 -5.36 31.90 11.54
C PHE A 773 -4.42 33.10 11.36
N GLU A 774 -3.89 33.30 10.16
CA GLU A 774 -2.94 34.34 9.79
C GLU A 774 -3.61 35.73 9.85
N ILE A 775 -4.88 35.83 9.43
CA ILE A 775 -5.64 37.09 9.52
C ILE A 775 -5.86 37.48 10.99
N MET A 776 -6.25 36.53 11.83
CA MET A 776 -6.43 36.76 13.27
C MET A 776 -5.10 37.14 13.93
N GLU A 777 -4.01 36.49 13.55
CA GLU A 777 -2.66 36.82 14.01
C GLU A 777 -2.26 38.26 13.61
N ALA A 778 -2.48 38.65 12.35
CA ALA A 778 -2.19 40.00 11.87
C ALA A 778 -2.98 41.08 12.63
N TYR A 779 -4.27 40.82 12.94
CA TYR A 779 -5.06 41.72 13.77
C TYR A 779 -4.54 41.78 15.22
N HIS A 780 -4.09 40.66 15.79
CA HIS A 780 -3.50 40.63 17.12
C HIS A 780 -2.21 41.44 17.19
N LYS A 781 -1.26 41.18 16.27
CA LYS A 781 0.04 41.86 16.16
C LYS A 781 -0.10 43.37 16.00
N THR A 782 -1.19 43.84 15.40
CA THR A 782 -1.44 45.28 15.15
C THR A 782 -2.35 45.94 16.19
N ASN A 783 -2.66 45.29 17.31
CA ASN A 783 -3.59 45.79 18.35
C ASN A 783 -5.02 46.05 17.84
N GLN A 784 -5.47 45.27 16.85
CA GLN A 784 -6.76 45.38 16.19
C GLN A 784 -7.61 44.10 16.36
N PHE A 785 -7.34 43.26 17.36
CA PHE A 785 -8.06 41.99 17.56
C PHE A 785 -9.57 42.17 17.81
N ASN A 786 -10.01 43.37 18.18
CA ASN A 786 -11.43 43.73 18.26
C ASN A 786 -12.17 43.68 16.91
N LYS A 787 -11.45 43.64 15.78
CA LYS A 787 -12.00 43.44 14.44
C LYS A 787 -12.28 41.97 14.12
N VAL A 788 -11.73 41.03 14.89
CA VAL A 788 -12.00 39.59 14.72
C VAL A 788 -13.44 39.30 15.18
N PRO A 789 -14.29 38.69 14.32
CA PRO A 789 -15.64 38.32 14.71
C PRO A 789 -15.66 37.35 15.90
N LYS A 790 -16.56 37.60 16.86
CA LYS A 790 -16.70 36.79 18.07
C LYS A 790 -17.00 35.31 17.83
N LYS A 791 -17.46 34.92 16.63
CA LYS A 791 -17.69 33.51 16.27
C LYS A 791 -16.38 32.70 16.24
N TYR A 792 -15.27 33.29 15.80
CA TYR A 792 -14.00 32.56 15.60
C TYR A 792 -13.12 32.50 16.85
N ILE A 793 -13.33 33.39 17.83
CA ILE A 793 -12.59 33.36 19.11
C ILE A 793 -13.20 32.38 20.13
N LYS A 794 -14.28 31.67 19.75
CA LYS A 794 -14.85 30.64 20.61
C LYS A 794 -13.83 29.49 20.74
N PRO A 795 -13.59 28.96 21.94
CA PRO A 795 -12.56 27.94 22.14
C PRO A 795 -12.70 26.70 21.24
N GLU A 796 -13.93 26.29 20.94
CA GLU A 796 -14.21 25.18 20.03
C GLU A 796 -13.77 25.45 18.59
N GLU A 797 -14.13 26.63 18.07
CA GLU A 797 -13.81 27.02 16.68
C GLU A 797 -12.32 27.22 16.49
N PHE A 798 -11.64 27.73 17.51
CA PHE A 798 -10.19 27.85 17.47
C PHE A 798 -9.47 26.51 17.65
N ALA A 799 -10.05 25.56 18.40
CA ALA A 799 -9.50 24.20 18.48
C ALA A 799 -9.58 23.48 17.14
N LYS A 800 -10.68 23.62 16.39
CA LYS A 800 -10.79 23.14 15.00
C LYS A 800 -9.74 23.79 14.10
N LEU A 801 -9.54 25.11 14.21
CA LEU A 801 -8.53 25.82 13.43
C LEU A 801 -7.11 25.36 13.77
N ALA A 802 -6.81 25.13 15.05
CA ALA A 802 -5.50 24.62 15.47
C ALA A 802 -5.24 23.22 14.91
N LEU A 803 -6.25 22.33 14.97
CA LEU A 803 -6.14 20.99 14.38
C LEU A 803 -5.95 21.05 12.87
N TYR A 804 -6.77 21.83 12.15
CA TYR A 804 -6.70 21.97 10.70
C TYR A 804 -5.29 22.34 10.22
N ASN A 805 -4.63 23.28 10.90
CA ASN A 805 -3.26 23.66 10.56
C ASN A 805 -2.23 22.60 10.96
N TYR A 806 -2.43 21.93 12.09
CA TYR A 806 -1.54 20.86 12.55
C TYR A 806 -1.51 19.68 11.58
N VAL A 807 -2.66 19.10 11.22
CA VAL A 807 -2.70 17.97 10.28
C VAL A 807 -2.39 18.41 8.84
N GLY A 808 -2.73 19.65 8.49
CA GLY A 808 -2.43 20.25 7.19
C GLY A 808 -0.94 20.39 6.90
N GLU A 809 -0.13 20.63 7.92
CA GLU A 809 1.34 20.73 7.83
C GLU A 809 2.03 19.35 7.77
N ASP A 810 1.33 18.29 8.17
CA ASP A 810 1.86 16.91 8.28
C ASP A 810 1.51 16.07 7.03
N GLU A 811 0.22 15.76 6.83
CA GLU A 811 -0.28 14.80 5.83
C GLU A 811 -1.29 15.42 4.84
N GLY A 812 -1.63 16.70 5.01
CA GLY A 812 -2.58 17.43 4.18
C GLY A 812 -3.85 17.87 4.93
N TYR A 813 -4.58 18.81 4.34
CA TYR A 813 -5.72 19.46 5.01
C TYR A 813 -6.96 18.55 5.04
N PRO A 814 -7.62 18.40 6.20
CA PRO A 814 -8.76 17.49 6.34
C PRO A 814 -10.02 18.07 5.70
N ASP A 815 -10.84 17.22 5.09
CA ASP A 815 -12.12 17.58 4.47
C ASP A 815 -13.23 17.72 5.53
N THR A 816 -13.18 16.88 6.57
CA THR A 816 -14.17 16.87 7.64
C THR A 816 -13.52 17.02 9.01
N MET A 817 -14.19 17.74 9.92
CA MET A 817 -13.80 17.85 11.32
C MET A 817 -15.02 18.01 12.23
N THR A 818 -15.17 17.11 13.20
CA THR A 818 -16.29 17.10 14.15
C THR A 818 -15.78 17.08 15.59
N VAL A 819 -16.28 17.97 16.44
CA VAL A 819 -15.94 17.93 17.87
C VAL A 819 -16.70 16.78 18.54
N VAL A 820 -15.95 15.77 18.96
CA VAL A 820 -16.48 14.58 19.66
C VAL A 820 -16.87 14.95 21.09
N GLY A 821 -16.06 15.77 21.74
CA GLY A 821 -16.39 16.30 23.07
C GLY A 821 -15.22 16.97 23.76
N LYS A 822 -15.33 17.07 25.09
CA LYS A 822 -14.32 17.70 25.96
C LYS A 822 -13.95 16.80 27.12
N ILE A 823 -12.69 16.86 27.52
CA ILE A 823 -12.20 16.25 28.75
C ILE A 823 -11.49 17.28 29.62
N LYS A 824 -11.37 16.98 30.91
CA LYS A 824 -10.55 17.74 31.85
C LYS A 824 -9.48 16.83 32.43
N ASN A 825 -8.25 17.32 32.46
CA ASN A 825 -7.14 16.67 33.12
C ASN A 825 -6.34 17.69 33.92
N GLU A 826 -6.07 17.39 35.19
CA GLU A 826 -5.29 18.25 36.11
C GLU A 826 -5.74 19.73 36.21
N GLY A 827 -6.98 20.03 35.83
CA GLY A 827 -7.56 21.38 35.86
C GLY A 827 -7.66 22.04 34.48
N ASP A 828 -6.94 21.54 33.49
CA ASP A 828 -6.97 22.01 32.11
C ASP A 828 -8.07 21.31 31.29
N GLU A 829 -8.64 22.04 30.34
CA GLU A 829 -9.66 21.55 29.41
C GLU A 829 -9.01 21.23 28.06
N TYR A 830 -9.45 20.13 27.44
CA TYR A 830 -9.00 19.66 26.11
C TYR A 830 -10.22 19.29 25.27
N TYR A 831 -10.13 19.48 23.95
CA TYR A 831 -11.09 18.98 22.99
C TYR A 831 -10.62 17.65 22.40
N ALA A 832 -11.58 16.75 22.21
CA ALA A 832 -11.45 15.59 21.34
C ALA A 832 -12.15 15.94 20.02
N ILE A 833 -11.44 15.86 18.92
CA ILE A 833 -11.94 16.23 17.58
C ILE A 833 -11.69 15.06 16.65
N SER A 834 -12.73 14.60 15.95
CA SER A 834 -12.57 13.66 14.85
C SER A 834 -12.32 14.43 13.55
N PHE A 835 -11.51 13.87 12.66
CA PHE A 835 -11.22 14.45 11.35
C PHE A 835 -11.02 13.34 10.31
N GLY A 836 -11.27 13.64 9.04
CA GLY A 836 -11.15 12.66 7.96
C GLY A 836 -10.99 13.30 6.58
N TYR A 837 -10.65 12.47 5.60
CA TYR A 837 -10.35 12.86 4.22
C TYR A 837 -11.29 12.18 3.22
N GLU A 838 -11.70 12.90 2.18
CA GLU A 838 -12.53 12.41 1.08
C GLU A 838 -11.64 11.97 -0.10
N TYR A 839 -10.87 10.89 0.06
CA TYR A 839 -10.11 10.24 -1.03
C TYR A 839 -10.81 8.98 -1.54
N GLU A 840 -10.64 8.64 -2.84
CA GLU A 840 -11.31 7.50 -3.51
C GLU A 840 -11.04 6.12 -2.84
N GLU A 841 -10.00 5.99 -2.01
CA GLU A 841 -9.62 4.75 -1.29
C GLU A 841 -9.93 4.77 0.21
N ALA A 842 -10.32 5.91 0.79
CA ALA A 842 -10.51 6.12 2.24
C ALA A 842 -11.83 6.82 2.59
N GLU A 843 -12.88 6.67 1.76
CA GLU A 843 -14.20 7.23 2.05
C GLU A 843 -14.77 6.67 3.37
N GLY A 844 -14.64 7.44 4.46
CA GLY A 844 -15.41 7.26 5.69
C GLY A 844 -14.63 6.96 6.97
N GLU A 845 -13.29 6.93 6.96
CA GLU A 845 -12.51 6.79 8.19
C GLU A 845 -12.31 8.15 8.87
N GLU A 846 -12.72 8.24 10.14
CA GLU A 846 -12.49 9.39 10.99
C GLU A 846 -11.46 9.05 12.08
N TYR A 847 -10.42 9.87 12.18
CA TYR A 847 -9.33 9.77 13.15
C TYR A 847 -9.56 10.67 14.35
N LEU A 848 -9.10 10.28 15.54
CA LEU A 848 -9.26 11.07 16.76
C LEU A 848 -8.00 11.89 17.10
N ALA A 849 -8.13 13.21 17.15
CA ALA A 849 -7.12 14.11 17.68
C ALA A 849 -7.50 14.70 19.05
N ILE A 850 -6.48 15.00 19.85
CA ILE A 850 -6.60 15.81 21.07
C ILE A 850 -6.04 17.22 20.83
N VAL A 851 -6.78 18.24 21.27
CA VAL A 851 -6.41 19.65 21.16
C VAL A 851 -6.48 20.35 22.51
N GLY A 852 -5.40 20.97 22.95
CA GLY A 852 -5.35 21.75 24.19
C GLY A 852 -3.93 21.87 24.76
N PRO A 853 -3.74 22.37 26.00
CA PRO A 853 -4.77 22.87 26.90
C PRO A 853 -5.43 24.15 26.38
N ILE A 854 -6.73 24.29 26.62
CA ILE A 854 -7.53 25.41 26.10
C ILE A 854 -7.33 26.68 26.92
N LYS A 855 -6.99 27.78 26.23
CA LYS A 855 -6.71 29.10 26.82
C LYS A 855 -7.62 30.18 26.24
N GLU A 856 -7.78 31.29 26.95
CA GLU A 856 -8.53 32.44 26.42
C GLU A 856 -7.75 33.16 25.32
N ILE A 857 -8.40 33.38 24.17
CA ILE A 857 -7.82 34.10 23.03
C ILE A 857 -8.32 35.54 23.05
N SER A 858 -7.39 36.47 23.22
CA SER A 858 -7.72 37.88 23.31
C SER A 858 -6.53 38.74 22.90
N GLN A 859 -6.75 40.05 22.74
CA GLN A 859 -5.67 41.01 22.57
C GLN A 859 -4.64 41.02 23.72
N LYS A 860 -5.04 40.55 24.92
CA LYS A 860 -4.22 40.62 26.13
C LYS A 860 -3.38 39.36 26.37
N THR A 861 -3.68 38.28 25.66
CA THR A 861 -2.96 37.01 25.77
C THR A 861 -2.07 36.82 24.54
N PRO A 862 -0.92 36.13 24.64
CA PRO A 862 -0.16 35.72 23.46
C PRO A 862 -1.06 34.96 22.49
N TYR A 863 -0.91 35.23 21.19
CA TYR A 863 -1.65 34.54 20.15
C TYR A 863 -0.83 33.34 19.68
N GLU A 864 -1.16 32.16 20.21
CA GLU A 864 -0.49 30.89 19.95
C GLU A 864 -1.54 29.86 19.53
N ARG A 865 -1.15 28.89 18.69
CA ARG A 865 -1.99 27.71 18.41
C ARG A 865 -2.16 26.91 19.71
N TYR A 866 -3.29 26.20 19.84
CA TYR A 866 -3.37 25.16 20.85
C TYR A 866 -2.51 23.98 20.42
N LYS A 867 -1.92 23.25 21.36
CA LYS A 867 -1.19 22.05 20.99
C LYS A 867 -2.14 21.01 20.44
N CYS A 868 -1.69 20.30 19.43
CA CYS A 868 -2.43 19.22 18.79
C CYS A 868 -1.61 17.92 18.81
N TYR A 869 -2.30 16.78 18.86
CA TYR A 869 -1.69 15.47 18.71
C TYR A 869 -2.72 14.43 18.26
N THR A 870 -2.29 13.48 17.44
CA THR A 870 -3.07 12.33 16.97
C THR A 870 -2.12 11.14 16.83
N GLU A 871 -2.60 9.93 17.13
CA GLU A 871 -1.91 8.67 16.83
C GLU A 871 -2.41 8.04 15.52
N TRP A 872 -3.28 8.76 14.79
CA TRP A 872 -3.94 8.28 13.57
C TRP A 872 -4.84 7.05 13.82
N ASP A 873 -5.30 6.89 15.05
CA ASP A 873 -6.29 5.88 15.40
C ASP A 873 -7.71 6.33 15.02
N SER A 874 -8.52 5.40 14.52
CA SER A 874 -9.95 5.63 14.33
C SER A 874 -10.66 5.99 15.63
N VAL A 875 -11.74 6.77 15.54
CA VAL A 875 -12.52 7.19 16.72
C VAL A 875 -13.20 5.99 17.39
N GLU A 876 -12.82 5.68 18.62
CA GLU A 876 -13.43 4.60 19.40
C GLU A 876 -14.78 4.99 20.04
N LYS A 877 -15.60 3.97 20.38
CA LYS A 877 -16.84 4.16 21.17
C LYS A 877 -16.56 4.82 22.54
N ASP A 878 -15.42 4.49 23.17
CA ASP A 878 -14.96 5.15 24.41
C ASP A 878 -13.88 6.20 24.14
N TRP A 879 -14.19 7.12 23.23
CA TRP A 879 -13.33 8.26 22.88
C TRP A 879 -12.79 9.02 24.11
N LYS A 880 -13.49 9.03 25.26
CA LYS A 880 -13.01 9.72 26.47
C LYS A 880 -11.76 9.08 27.05
N THR A 881 -11.69 7.75 27.04
CA THR A 881 -10.51 7.02 27.50
C THR A 881 -9.40 7.13 26.47
N GLN A 882 -9.73 6.96 25.18
CA GLN A 882 -8.80 7.15 24.06
C GLN A 882 -8.14 8.55 24.12
N THR A 883 -8.91 9.64 24.19
CA THR A 883 -8.37 11.01 24.32
C THR A 883 -7.53 11.19 25.58
N LYS A 884 -7.88 10.56 26.72
CA LYS A 884 -7.06 10.67 27.94
C LYS A 884 -5.69 10.01 27.78
N ASN A 885 -5.62 8.91 27.06
CA ASN A 885 -4.37 8.19 26.80
C ASN A 885 -3.43 8.99 25.89
N LEU A 886 -3.96 9.88 25.04
CA LEU A 886 -3.17 10.78 24.20
C LEU A 886 -2.54 11.97 24.95
N ILE A 887 -2.95 12.27 26.19
CA ILE A 887 -2.47 13.46 26.92
C ILE A 887 -0.95 13.43 27.17
N PRO A 888 -0.33 12.32 27.65
CA PRO A 888 1.12 12.27 27.83
C PRO A 888 1.87 12.56 26.52
N SER A 889 1.43 11.96 25.41
CA SER A 889 2.00 12.17 24.09
C SER A 889 1.80 13.62 23.60
N LEU A 890 0.63 14.24 23.83
CA LEU A 890 0.41 15.66 23.55
C LEU A 890 1.35 16.58 24.37
N ILE A 891 1.66 16.19 25.61
CA ILE A 891 2.58 16.99 26.46
C ILE A 891 4.01 16.88 25.94
N GLU A 892 4.44 15.67 25.57
CA GLU A 892 5.80 15.35 25.14
C GLU A 892 6.07 15.78 23.69
N TYR A 893 5.17 15.45 22.78
CA TYR A 893 5.32 15.58 21.32
C TYR A 893 4.37 16.58 20.68
N GLY A 894 3.38 17.11 21.42
CA GLY A 894 2.38 18.00 20.85
C GLY A 894 2.96 19.34 20.39
N TYR A 895 2.67 19.68 19.13
CA TYR A 895 3.07 20.90 18.43
C TYR A 895 2.03 22.01 18.57
#